data_AF-A0A496PH82-F1
#
_entry.id   AF-A0A496PH82-F1
#
_cell.length_a   1.000
_cell.length_b   1.000
_cell.length_c   1.000
_cell.angle_alpha   90.00
_cell.angle_beta   90.00
_cell.angle_gamma   90.00
#
_symmetry.space_group_name_H-M   'P 1'
#
loop_
_entity.id
_entity.type
_entity.pdbx_description
1 polymer ?
#
loop_
_entity_poly.entity_id
_entity_poly.type
_entity_poly.pdbx_seq_one_letter_code
_entity_poly.pdbx_strand_id
1 'polypeptide(L)'
;MEAKTSEGWTVSEQSVQQGNQAEGRGAGGPGPGSESAVRRVVVIGAGPRGTSAVERLVSRAAASGGVPASGLRIEVVDSHEPGPGHVWNTEQNRLFLMNTPCFYPTVTPERPAGSGAPGLSFEQFRRLMGDGAVLSETERAELGAMSRTSYPPRALYGAYLRHVWARVAALAESTPGVDGPHHVRATAVAIDPDPAGGYRVVLADGEVLAAHDVVLAVGHVPARLTPAQEAAGRAAAGFKASYLPPHVPADVDHEAFPAGENVLVRGLGLNFFDLMIVLSEGRGGEFRDTGLPAGRALEYVPSGREPLVIAGSRRGAPYRAKSAVDSFVPRGVTLRHLVYERVARAARQGATGRTPGTVDFERHVWPLLQRDVVEHYYATLADQAPELFPSGAEPFLEDLAQILDAPNDIGDEVWTVRTKDLLRSAAPEAAFFNIRALAKPFSGVGHTTPEGHAAAILEWLEADAAGAALGEGSAEHQGIGALHAGRLVTKRLAAEGLIDELSVATQVRGWFEPLVEGLASGPPLERTEQLAALVRAGVVRILGPEPTYTFDDAEGLFSAASPWVSAPPVTSRWMVEAMMPANRVAVTASPLLRDVLESGLGRPRRRTNEDGETVPGSGLDVVGADHRLVGEDGHVADNVHVLGLQLSSIQWGTAIAAEAGAGSDDGARTLGDADAVAATILLRAGVPLRQVALGWVLP
;
A
#
# COMPACT_ATOMS: atom_id res chain seq x y z
N MET A 1 -19.61 -53.26 -43.74
CA MET A 1 -20.69 -52.30 -43.47
C MET A 1 -20.00 -50.94 -43.39
N GLU A 2 -19.61 -50.40 -44.54
CA GLU A 2 -20.43 -49.51 -45.38
C GLU A 2 -20.71 -48.21 -44.65
N ALA A 3 -20.45 -47.02 -45.18
CA ALA A 3 -19.86 -46.52 -46.42
C ALA A 3 -19.72 -45.01 -46.15
N LYS A 4 -18.55 -44.37 -46.33
CA LYS A 4 -18.13 -43.70 -47.59
C LYS A 4 -19.12 -42.59 -48.04
N THR A 5 -18.75 -41.41 -48.51
CA THR A 5 -17.47 -40.78 -48.92
C THR A 5 -17.79 -39.37 -49.46
N SER A 6 -16.73 -38.53 -49.56
CA SER A 6 -16.39 -37.62 -50.68
C SER A 6 -17.32 -36.42 -50.99
N GLU A 7 -16.91 -35.26 -51.53
CA GLU A 7 -15.76 -34.77 -52.32
C GLU A 7 -15.55 -33.29 -51.92
N GLY A 8 -14.46 -32.53 -52.14
CA GLY A 8 -13.32 -32.60 -53.04
C GLY A 8 -12.95 -31.13 -53.39
N TRP A 9 -11.77 -30.67 -52.96
CA TRP A 9 -11.03 -29.53 -53.55
C TRP A 9 -10.33 -30.07 -54.84
N THR A 10 -9.99 -29.36 -55.93
CA THR A 10 -9.28 -28.07 -56.10
C THR A 10 -9.11 -27.79 -57.63
N VAL A 11 -8.37 -26.70 -57.96
CA VAL A 11 -7.67 -26.34 -59.23
C VAL A 11 -8.48 -25.40 -60.15
N SER A 12 -8.01 -24.27 -60.70
CA SER A 12 -6.69 -23.61 -60.93
C SER A 12 -6.95 -22.10 -61.16
N GLU A 13 -6.16 -21.18 -60.62
CA GLU A 13 -5.02 -20.49 -61.26
C GLU A 13 -5.38 -19.43 -62.33
N GLN A 14 -4.92 -18.20 -62.07
CA GLN A 14 -4.41 -17.16 -63.00
C GLN A 14 -5.07 -15.77 -62.94
N SER A 15 -4.20 -14.85 -62.55
CA SER A 15 -4.20 -13.40 -62.68
C SER A 15 -4.41 -12.94 -64.13
N VAL A 16 -4.97 -11.72 -64.32
CA VAL A 16 -4.48 -10.63 -65.21
C VAL A 16 -5.64 -9.75 -65.75
N GLN A 17 -5.55 -8.46 -65.38
CA GLN A 17 -5.91 -7.22 -66.11
C GLN A 17 -7.36 -6.69 -66.28
N GLN A 18 -7.42 -5.38 -65.97
CA GLN A 18 -8.23 -4.29 -66.56
C GLN A 18 -9.73 -4.31 -66.23
N GLY A 19 -10.40 -3.23 -65.84
CA GLY A 19 -10.11 -1.79 -65.84
C GLY A 19 -11.46 -1.05 -65.91
N ASN A 20 -11.47 0.23 -65.50
CA ASN A 20 -12.58 1.20 -65.59
C ASN A 20 -13.74 1.03 -64.59
N GLN A 21 -14.26 2.07 -63.93
CA GLN A 21 -14.13 3.52 -64.09
C GLN A 21 -14.58 4.18 -62.79
N ALA A 22 -13.76 5.09 -62.25
CA ALA A 22 -14.15 6.05 -61.23
C ALA A 22 -14.10 7.42 -61.87
N GLU A 23 -15.25 8.10 -61.96
CA GLU A 23 -15.34 9.52 -62.30
C GLU A 23 -15.58 10.33 -61.03
N GLY A 24 -14.86 11.43 -60.93
CA GLY A 24 -14.63 12.14 -59.68
C GLY A 24 -15.77 13.06 -59.25
N ARG A 25 -15.75 13.35 -57.94
CA ARG A 25 -16.24 14.62 -57.40
C ARG A 25 -15.29 15.12 -56.32
N GLY A 26 -14.67 16.26 -56.62
CA GLY A 26 -14.42 17.35 -55.66
C GLY A 26 -13.37 17.11 -54.59
N ALA A 27 -12.16 17.62 -54.86
CA ALA A 27 -11.22 18.00 -53.83
C ALA A 27 -11.85 19.07 -52.91
N GLY A 28 -12.30 18.65 -51.73
CA GLY A 28 -12.51 19.57 -50.60
C GLY A 28 -11.16 19.89 -49.99
N GLY A 29 -10.70 21.12 -50.14
CA GLY A 29 -9.52 21.62 -49.44
C GLY A 29 -9.68 21.51 -47.92
N PRO A 30 -8.56 21.59 -47.17
CA PRO A 30 -8.63 21.60 -45.71
C PRO A 30 -9.50 22.79 -45.30
N GLY A 31 -10.58 22.51 -44.58
CA GLY A 31 -11.38 23.56 -43.95
C GLY A 31 -10.47 24.44 -43.08
N PRO A 32 -10.81 25.73 -42.92
CA PRO A 32 -10.04 26.63 -42.07
C PRO A 32 -9.90 26.01 -40.68
N GLY A 33 -8.66 25.90 -40.21
CA GLY A 33 -8.29 25.15 -39.03
C GLY A 33 -9.15 25.53 -37.84
N SER A 34 -9.67 24.51 -37.13
CA SER A 34 -10.10 24.72 -35.75
C SER A 34 -8.89 25.26 -35.00
N GLU A 35 -8.92 26.53 -34.60
CA GLU A 35 -8.09 27.00 -33.52
C GLU A 35 -8.26 26.01 -32.38
N SER A 36 -7.21 25.24 -32.07
CA SER A 36 -7.26 24.26 -31.01
C SER A 36 -7.57 25.02 -29.72
N ALA A 37 -8.75 24.83 -29.16
CA ALA A 37 -9.13 25.40 -27.88
C ALA A 37 -8.18 24.92 -26.78
N VAL A 38 -8.07 25.70 -25.70
CA VAL A 38 -7.28 25.33 -24.51
C VAL A 38 -7.67 23.95 -24.02
N ARG A 39 -6.69 23.05 -23.92
CA ARG A 39 -6.93 21.72 -23.37
C ARG A 39 -7.05 21.82 -21.86
N ARG A 40 -8.17 21.35 -21.31
CA ARG A 40 -8.49 21.45 -19.88
C ARG A 40 -8.32 20.09 -19.20
N VAL A 41 -7.53 20.05 -18.14
CA VAL A 41 -7.29 18.85 -17.35
C VAL A 41 -7.81 19.10 -15.94
N VAL A 42 -8.70 18.23 -15.47
CA VAL A 42 -9.18 18.27 -14.09
C VAL A 42 -8.60 17.08 -13.33
N VAL A 43 -7.77 17.36 -12.33
CA VAL A 43 -7.23 16.36 -11.40
C VAL A 43 -8.10 16.37 -10.14
N ILE A 44 -8.72 15.25 -9.81
CA ILE A 44 -9.56 15.11 -8.61
C ILE A 44 -8.76 14.42 -7.52
N GLY A 45 -8.49 15.15 -6.45
CA GLY A 45 -7.59 14.77 -5.36
C GLY A 45 -6.26 15.52 -5.44
N ALA A 46 -5.95 16.27 -4.39
CA ALA A 46 -4.74 17.08 -4.29
C ALA A 46 -3.72 16.50 -3.27
N GLY A 47 -3.91 15.25 -2.85
CA GLY A 47 -2.90 14.50 -2.09
C GLY A 47 -1.75 13.99 -2.98
N PRO A 48 -0.89 13.08 -2.46
CA PRO A 48 0.34 12.69 -3.13
C PRO A 48 0.17 12.22 -4.58
N ARG A 49 -0.87 11.45 -4.89
CA ARG A 49 -1.09 10.93 -6.25
C ARG A 49 -1.47 12.02 -7.25
N GLY A 50 -2.29 12.98 -6.82
CA GLY A 50 -2.61 14.17 -7.62
C GLY A 50 -1.39 15.05 -7.81
N THR A 51 -0.60 15.26 -6.74
CA THR A 51 0.68 15.96 -6.83
C THR A 51 1.63 15.30 -7.82
N SER A 52 1.81 13.97 -7.79
CA SER A 52 2.61 13.26 -8.78
C SER A 52 2.10 13.48 -10.22
N ALA A 53 0.80 13.40 -10.45
CA ALA A 53 0.22 13.61 -11.78
C ALA A 53 0.49 15.02 -12.32
N VAL A 54 0.24 16.04 -11.49
CA VAL A 54 0.49 17.44 -11.84
C VAL A 54 1.98 17.70 -12.04
N GLU A 55 2.82 17.15 -11.17
CA GLU A 55 4.27 17.32 -11.24
C GLU A 55 4.86 16.70 -12.50
N ARG A 56 4.40 15.50 -12.90
CA ARG A 56 4.79 14.89 -14.18
C ARG A 56 4.27 15.69 -15.37
N LEU A 57 3.02 16.15 -15.34
CA LEU A 57 2.44 16.96 -16.41
C LEU A 57 3.24 18.26 -16.65
N VAL A 58 3.50 19.01 -15.58
CA VAL A 58 4.25 20.27 -15.64
C VAL A 58 5.71 20.05 -16.03
N SER A 59 6.38 19.05 -15.43
CA SER A 59 7.80 18.79 -15.72
C SER A 59 8.03 18.34 -17.16
N ARG A 60 7.14 17.51 -17.72
CA ARG A 60 7.21 17.10 -19.13
C ARG A 60 6.92 18.24 -20.09
N ALA A 61 5.95 19.11 -19.76
CA ALA A 61 5.69 20.32 -20.53
C ALA A 61 6.92 21.24 -20.53
N ALA A 62 7.52 21.50 -19.37
CA ALA A 62 8.73 22.31 -19.24
C ALA A 62 9.91 21.71 -20.03
N ALA A 63 10.15 20.41 -19.91
CA ALA A 63 11.20 19.70 -20.66
C ALA A 63 10.98 19.72 -22.18
N SER A 64 9.73 19.89 -22.63
CA SER A 64 9.38 20.04 -24.05
C SER A 64 9.52 21.49 -24.57
N GLY A 65 9.89 22.44 -23.69
CA GLY A 65 9.95 23.87 -24.00
C GLY A 65 8.60 24.59 -23.91
N GLY A 66 7.60 23.96 -23.29
CA GLY A 66 6.22 24.43 -23.19
C GLY A 66 5.23 23.54 -23.94
N VAL A 67 4.00 24.03 -24.06
CA VAL A 67 2.93 23.39 -24.86
C VAL A 67 2.56 24.30 -26.06
N PRO A 68 1.86 23.77 -27.09
CA PRO A 68 1.44 24.57 -28.24
C PRO A 68 0.60 25.80 -27.86
N ALA A 69 0.44 26.74 -28.80
CA ALA A 69 -0.28 28.00 -28.59
C ALA A 69 -1.75 27.84 -28.15
N SER A 70 -2.35 26.67 -28.37
CA SER A 70 -3.66 26.33 -27.84
C SER A 70 -3.71 26.31 -26.31
N GLY A 71 -2.60 26.01 -25.64
CA GLY A 71 -2.47 26.04 -24.20
C GLY A 71 -3.03 24.81 -23.47
N LEU A 72 -2.58 24.65 -22.23
CA LEU A 72 -2.97 23.60 -21.28
C LEU A 72 -3.41 24.26 -19.98
N ARG A 73 -4.67 24.08 -19.58
CA ARG A 73 -5.19 24.52 -18.28
C ARG A 73 -5.32 23.35 -17.33
N ILE A 74 -4.76 23.47 -16.13
CA ILE A 74 -4.76 22.44 -15.09
C ILE A 74 -5.55 22.94 -13.89
N GLU A 75 -6.64 22.25 -13.57
CA GLU A 75 -7.47 22.49 -12.38
C GLU A 75 -7.39 21.28 -11.46
N VAL A 76 -7.19 21.52 -10.17
CA VAL A 76 -7.01 20.47 -9.16
C VAL A 76 -8.06 20.64 -8.08
N VAL A 77 -8.97 19.67 -7.99
CA VAL A 77 -10.15 19.73 -7.12
C VAL A 77 -9.89 18.90 -5.86
N ASP A 78 -9.85 19.56 -4.72
CA ASP A 78 -9.82 18.93 -3.39
C ASP A 78 -10.31 19.93 -2.33
N SER A 79 -11.04 19.47 -1.32
CA SER A 79 -11.48 20.33 -0.22
C SER A 79 -10.35 20.74 0.73
N HIS A 80 -9.21 20.03 0.67
CA HIS A 80 -8.04 20.21 1.52
C HIS A 80 -6.88 20.90 0.79
N GLU A 81 -5.84 21.23 1.54
CA GLU A 81 -4.62 21.84 1.03
C GLU A 81 -3.94 20.95 -0.03
N PRO A 82 -3.48 21.51 -1.16
CA PRO A 82 -2.83 20.74 -2.20
C PRO A 82 -1.38 20.38 -1.85
N GLY A 83 -0.97 19.18 -2.25
CA GLY A 83 0.23 18.49 -1.76
C GLY A 83 -0.15 17.46 -0.68
N PRO A 84 -0.43 17.87 0.56
CA PRO A 84 -0.76 16.96 1.65
C PRO A 84 -2.12 16.26 1.48
N GLY A 85 -3.12 16.98 0.96
CA GLY A 85 -4.51 16.53 0.97
C GLY A 85 -5.04 16.26 2.37
N HIS A 86 -6.09 15.44 2.47
CA HIS A 86 -6.73 15.08 3.73
C HIS A 86 -5.83 14.27 4.68
N VAL A 87 -5.20 13.21 4.17
CA VAL A 87 -4.50 12.20 5.00
C VAL A 87 -3.20 12.72 5.59
N TRP A 88 -2.47 13.56 4.86
CA TRP A 88 -1.18 14.11 5.30
C TRP A 88 -1.30 15.54 5.82
N ASN A 89 -2.48 15.93 6.29
CA ASN A 89 -2.75 17.26 6.82
C ASN A 89 -1.62 17.74 7.76
N THR A 90 -1.12 18.95 7.52
CA THR A 90 -0.03 19.59 8.26
C THR A 90 -0.40 19.94 9.70
N GLU A 91 -1.68 19.93 10.05
CA GLU A 91 -2.22 20.22 11.37
C GLU A 91 -2.51 18.97 12.22
N GLN A 92 -2.31 17.76 11.67
CA GLN A 92 -2.55 16.53 12.44
C GLN A 92 -1.57 16.37 13.61
N ASN A 93 -1.93 15.53 14.58
CA ASN A 93 -1.10 15.28 15.76
C ASN A 93 0.32 14.83 15.36
N ARG A 94 1.34 15.51 15.93
CA ARG A 94 2.77 15.29 15.63
C ARG A 94 3.27 13.91 16.10
N LEU A 95 2.53 13.23 16.98
CA LEU A 95 2.81 11.86 17.42
C LEU A 95 2.48 10.80 16.37
N PHE A 96 1.70 11.13 15.34
CA PHE A 96 1.44 10.22 14.23
C PHE A 96 2.66 10.17 13.32
N LEU A 97 3.31 9.02 13.26
CA LEU A 97 4.51 8.82 12.44
C LEU A 97 4.15 8.22 11.08
N MET A 98 4.97 8.52 10.08
CA MET A 98 5.03 7.75 8.86
C MET A 98 5.37 6.30 9.17
N ASN A 99 4.82 5.38 8.38
CA ASN A 99 5.17 3.96 8.48
C ASN A 99 6.42 3.61 7.66
N THR A 100 7.06 4.59 7.04
CA THR A 100 8.28 4.44 6.24
C THR A 100 9.35 5.42 6.74
N PRO A 101 10.63 5.00 6.79
CA PRO A 101 11.72 5.86 7.25
C PRO A 101 12.01 7.01 6.25
N CYS A 102 12.72 8.05 6.69
CA CYS A 102 13.00 9.25 5.89
C CYS A 102 13.58 8.96 4.49
N PHE A 103 14.42 7.93 4.37
CA PHE A 103 15.03 7.55 3.09
C PHE A 103 14.05 7.04 2.04
N TYR A 104 12.84 6.65 2.43
CA TYR A 104 11.95 5.90 1.56
C TYR A 104 10.96 6.78 0.77
N PRO A 105 10.12 7.62 1.38
CA PRO A 105 8.98 8.18 0.67
C PRO A 105 9.38 9.31 -0.29
N THR A 106 8.79 9.29 -1.49
CA THR A 106 8.80 10.41 -2.43
C THR A 106 7.46 10.55 -3.15
N VAL A 107 7.18 11.76 -3.65
CA VAL A 107 6.03 12.07 -4.52
C VAL A 107 6.46 12.45 -5.95
N THR A 108 7.77 12.56 -6.18
CA THR A 108 8.40 12.89 -7.47
C THR A 108 9.64 12.02 -7.68
N PRO A 109 10.21 11.94 -8.89
CA PRO A 109 11.57 11.44 -9.05
C PRO A 109 12.56 12.24 -8.18
N GLU A 110 13.68 11.62 -7.82
CA GLU A 110 14.72 12.31 -7.04
C GLU A 110 15.33 13.46 -7.84
N ARG A 111 15.63 14.57 -7.16
CA ARG A 111 16.22 15.74 -7.79
C ARG A 111 17.69 15.46 -8.16
N PRO A 112 18.09 15.53 -9.44
CA PRO A 112 19.51 15.48 -9.78
C PRO A 112 20.21 16.72 -9.22
N ALA A 113 21.46 16.55 -8.79
CA ALA A 113 22.23 17.67 -8.23
C ALA A 113 22.38 18.79 -9.27
N GLY A 114 22.02 20.03 -8.88
CA GLY A 114 22.15 21.21 -9.74
C GLY A 114 21.07 21.38 -10.81
N SER A 115 20.09 20.47 -10.94
CA SER A 115 19.06 20.55 -12.00
C SER A 115 18.03 21.67 -11.78
N GLY A 116 17.85 22.13 -10.54
CA GLY A 116 16.77 23.07 -10.19
C GLY A 116 15.36 22.49 -10.33
N ALA A 117 15.21 21.19 -10.64
CA ALA A 117 13.91 20.55 -10.81
C ALA A 117 12.99 20.75 -9.59
N PRO A 118 11.66 20.84 -9.78
CA PRO A 118 10.75 21.14 -8.68
C PRO A 118 10.67 19.99 -7.68
N GLY A 119 10.64 18.75 -8.17
CA GLY A 119 10.60 17.53 -7.37
C GLY A 119 11.88 17.25 -6.59
N LEU A 120 11.74 16.57 -5.46
CA LEU A 120 12.80 16.02 -4.60
C LEU A 120 12.20 14.93 -3.70
N SER A 121 13.01 13.98 -3.21
CA SER A 121 12.56 13.01 -2.20
C SER A 121 12.47 13.63 -0.81
N PHE A 122 11.77 12.98 0.12
CA PHE A 122 11.71 13.47 1.51
C PHE A 122 13.11 13.51 2.15
N GLU A 123 13.97 12.54 1.85
CA GLU A 123 15.35 12.53 2.32
C GLU A 123 16.15 13.72 1.79
N GLN A 124 15.95 14.12 0.53
CA GLN A 124 16.56 15.34 -0.01
C GLN A 124 16.03 16.59 0.71
N PHE A 125 14.72 16.65 0.97
CA PHE A 125 14.10 17.73 1.74
C PHE A 125 14.69 17.84 3.16
N ARG A 126 14.86 16.71 3.86
CA ARG A 126 15.52 16.64 5.18
C ARG A 126 16.97 17.12 5.12
N ARG A 127 17.77 16.59 4.18
CA ARG A 127 19.18 16.96 4.02
C ARG A 127 19.38 18.43 3.69
N LEU A 128 18.44 19.04 2.97
CA LEU A 128 18.43 20.45 2.60
C LEU A 128 17.75 21.34 3.65
N MET A 129 17.46 20.80 4.85
CA MET A 129 16.80 21.52 5.94
C MET A 129 15.52 22.24 5.50
N GLY A 130 14.74 21.58 4.63
CA GLY A 130 13.47 22.06 4.10
C GLY A 130 13.56 22.66 2.70
N ASP A 131 14.73 22.74 2.06
CA ASP A 131 14.87 23.24 0.67
C ASP A 131 14.24 24.64 0.46
N GLY A 132 14.34 25.50 1.49
CA GLY A 132 13.75 26.84 1.47
C GLY A 132 12.25 26.91 1.82
N ALA A 133 11.65 25.80 2.22
CA ALA A 133 10.26 25.77 2.70
C ALA A 133 10.05 26.68 3.92
N VAL A 134 8.85 27.25 4.01
CA VAL A 134 8.38 27.94 5.21
C VAL A 134 8.01 26.90 6.25
N LEU A 135 8.92 26.70 7.21
CA LEU A 135 8.77 25.77 8.33
C LEU A 135 8.65 26.53 9.64
N SER A 136 7.74 26.08 10.51
CA SER A 136 7.68 26.50 11.91
C SER A 136 8.97 26.11 12.67
N GLU A 137 9.16 26.69 13.85
CA GLU A 137 10.31 26.34 14.70
C GLU A 137 10.30 24.86 15.09
N THR A 138 9.12 24.34 15.45
CA THR A 138 8.93 22.92 15.76
C THR A 138 9.29 22.03 14.57
N GLU A 139 8.80 22.33 13.37
CA GLU A 139 9.11 21.56 12.16
C GLU A 139 10.61 21.59 11.83
N ARG A 140 11.27 22.73 12.03
CA ARG A 140 12.71 22.86 11.81
C ARG A 140 13.51 22.03 12.83
N ALA A 141 13.09 22.04 14.10
CA ALA A 141 13.70 21.23 15.15
C ALA A 141 13.51 19.74 14.89
N GLU A 142 12.28 19.30 14.55
CA GLU A 142 11.97 17.92 14.15
C GLU A 142 12.86 17.48 12.97
N LEU A 143 12.92 18.29 11.91
CA LEU A 143 13.72 17.98 10.71
C LEU A 143 15.22 17.87 11.03
N GLY A 144 15.74 18.73 11.91
CA GLY A 144 17.14 18.72 12.33
C GLY A 144 17.53 17.58 13.26
N ALA A 145 16.58 17.05 14.03
CA ALA A 145 16.81 15.91 14.93
C ALA A 145 16.77 14.55 14.21
N MET A 146 16.11 14.48 13.04
CA MET A 146 15.93 13.22 12.31
C MET A 146 17.18 12.77 11.56
N SER A 147 17.46 11.47 11.66
CA SER A 147 18.40 10.78 10.80
C SER A 147 17.71 10.28 9.51
N ARG A 148 18.50 9.67 8.63
CA ARG A 148 18.02 8.98 7.43
C ARG A 148 17.03 7.84 7.76
N THR A 149 17.18 7.19 8.93
CA THR A 149 16.39 6.02 9.35
C THR A 149 15.26 6.36 10.31
N SER A 150 15.15 7.62 10.74
CA SER A 150 14.01 8.11 11.52
C SER A 150 12.70 7.97 10.74
N TYR A 151 11.58 7.88 11.47
CA TYR A 151 10.24 7.89 10.91
C TYR A 151 9.63 9.28 11.14
N PRO A 152 9.40 10.08 10.09
CA PRO A 152 8.98 11.47 10.28
C PRO A 152 7.53 11.55 10.77
N PRO A 153 7.18 12.56 11.58
CA PRO A 153 5.79 12.94 11.82
C PRO A 153 5.04 13.13 10.50
N ARG A 154 3.81 12.61 10.40
CA ARG A 154 2.98 12.72 9.20
C ARG A 154 2.71 14.17 8.82
N ALA A 155 2.57 15.04 9.81
CA ALA A 155 2.40 16.49 9.61
C ALA A 155 3.64 17.13 8.94
N LEU A 156 4.86 16.70 9.31
CA LEU A 156 6.11 17.16 8.69
C LEU A 156 6.28 16.60 7.27
N TYR A 157 5.84 15.36 7.03
CA TYR A 157 5.71 14.83 5.67
C TYR A 157 4.70 15.66 4.83
N GLY A 158 3.60 16.10 5.44
CA GLY A 158 2.68 17.07 4.85
C GLY A 158 3.37 18.37 4.44
N ALA A 159 4.22 18.95 5.30
CA ALA A 159 4.97 20.16 4.98
C ALA A 159 5.91 19.96 3.76
N TYR A 160 6.51 18.78 3.62
CA TYR A 160 7.25 18.39 2.41
C TYR A 160 6.35 18.35 1.17
N LEU A 161 5.17 17.74 1.25
CA LEU A 161 4.24 17.65 0.11
C LEU A 161 3.75 19.03 -0.34
N ARG A 162 3.45 19.92 0.61
CA ARG A 162 3.13 21.33 0.35
C ARG A 162 4.28 22.07 -0.34
N HIS A 163 5.52 21.83 0.09
CA HIS A 163 6.70 22.42 -0.55
C HIS A 163 6.86 21.94 -2.00
N VAL A 164 6.73 20.63 -2.25
CA VAL A 164 6.76 20.08 -3.61
C VAL A 164 5.68 20.73 -4.47
N TRP A 165 4.44 20.82 -3.96
CA TRP A 165 3.35 21.47 -4.68
C TRP A 165 3.69 22.92 -5.07
N ALA A 166 4.19 23.72 -4.13
CA ALA A 166 4.57 25.12 -4.38
C ALA A 166 5.67 25.24 -5.45
N ARG A 167 6.66 24.34 -5.44
CA ARG A 167 7.73 24.29 -6.45
C ARG A 167 7.19 23.93 -7.84
N VAL A 168 6.23 23.01 -7.91
CA VAL A 168 5.58 22.60 -9.15
C VAL A 168 4.72 23.73 -9.72
N ALA A 169 3.97 24.44 -8.86
CA ALA A 169 3.20 25.60 -9.27
C ALA A 169 4.09 26.71 -9.85
N ALA A 170 5.21 27.02 -9.19
CA ALA A 170 6.18 27.99 -9.69
C ALA A 170 6.81 27.57 -11.03
N LEU A 171 7.09 26.27 -11.24
CA LEU A 171 7.56 25.79 -12.54
C LEU A 171 6.50 26.00 -13.62
N ALA A 172 5.24 25.68 -13.31
CA ALA A 172 4.14 25.82 -14.26
C ALA A 172 3.92 27.28 -14.70
N GLU A 173 3.98 28.24 -13.77
CA GLU A 173 3.92 29.68 -14.06
C GLU A 173 5.01 30.14 -15.05
N SER A 174 6.19 29.53 -14.99
CA SER A 174 7.30 29.83 -15.89
C SER A 174 7.29 29.04 -17.21
N THR A 175 6.37 28.07 -17.36
CA THR A 175 6.33 27.16 -18.51
C THR A 175 5.40 27.69 -19.60
N PRO A 176 5.89 27.98 -20.82
CA PRO A 176 5.07 28.54 -21.88
C PRO A 176 3.84 27.69 -22.22
N GLY A 177 2.67 28.33 -22.25
CA GLY A 177 1.40 27.71 -22.61
C GLY A 177 0.73 26.89 -21.50
N VAL A 178 1.32 26.78 -20.31
CA VAL A 178 0.71 26.12 -19.16
C VAL A 178 0.02 27.14 -18.26
N ASP A 179 -1.25 26.89 -17.94
CA ASP A 179 -2.10 27.70 -17.06
C ASP A 179 -2.54 26.87 -15.86
N GLY A 180 -2.03 27.19 -14.67
CA GLY A 180 -2.24 26.41 -13.44
C GLY A 180 -0.95 25.76 -12.93
N PRO A 181 -1.00 24.82 -11.99
CA PRO A 181 -2.20 24.20 -11.43
C PRO A 181 -3.03 25.16 -10.55
N HIS A 182 -4.32 25.25 -10.83
CA HIS A 182 -5.29 26.02 -10.03
C HIS A 182 -5.96 25.11 -9.01
N HIS A 183 -5.80 25.41 -7.72
CA HIS A 183 -6.53 24.69 -6.68
C HIS A 183 -7.97 25.17 -6.61
N VAL A 184 -8.90 24.27 -6.88
CA VAL A 184 -10.34 24.46 -6.69
C VAL A 184 -10.72 23.81 -5.37
N ARG A 185 -10.93 24.63 -4.34
CA ARG A 185 -11.23 24.15 -2.98
C ARG A 185 -12.68 23.68 -2.86
N ALA A 186 -12.96 22.51 -3.41
CA ALA A 186 -14.29 21.91 -3.44
C ALA A 186 -14.21 20.39 -3.44
N THR A 187 -15.35 19.74 -3.23
CA THR A 187 -15.50 18.30 -3.39
C THR A 187 -16.16 18.02 -4.74
N ALA A 188 -15.50 17.27 -5.61
CA ALA A 188 -16.15 16.72 -6.81
C ALA A 188 -17.16 15.63 -6.39
N VAL A 189 -18.34 15.63 -6.99
CA VAL A 189 -19.43 14.70 -6.66
C VAL A 189 -19.94 13.89 -7.85
N ALA A 190 -19.67 14.34 -9.08
CA ALA A 190 -20.06 13.60 -10.29
C ALA A 190 -19.15 13.92 -11.48
N ILE A 191 -19.13 13.02 -12.48
CA ILE A 191 -18.47 13.21 -13.77
C ILE A 191 -19.44 12.82 -14.89
N ASP A 192 -19.91 13.82 -15.64
CA ASP A 192 -20.78 13.58 -16.79
C ASP A 192 -19.99 13.67 -18.11
N PRO A 193 -20.33 12.88 -19.13
CA PRO A 193 -19.96 13.20 -20.50
C PRO A 193 -20.53 14.56 -20.93
N ASP A 194 -19.73 15.39 -21.59
CA ASP A 194 -20.22 16.65 -22.16
C ASP A 194 -20.75 16.42 -23.59
N PRO A 195 -21.98 16.85 -23.94
CA PRO A 195 -22.50 16.80 -25.31
C PRO A 195 -21.63 17.53 -26.34
N ALA A 196 -20.86 18.54 -25.91
CA ALA A 196 -19.90 19.26 -26.75
C ALA A 196 -18.54 18.53 -26.90
N GLY A 197 -18.37 17.39 -26.22
CA GLY A 197 -17.14 16.60 -26.15
C GLY A 197 -16.36 16.81 -24.85
N GLY A 198 -15.75 15.75 -24.34
CA GLY A 198 -15.07 15.76 -23.03
C GLY A 198 -16.01 15.42 -21.89
N TYR A 199 -15.78 16.04 -20.73
CA TYR A 199 -16.45 15.76 -19.47
C TYR A 199 -16.80 17.03 -18.70
N ARG A 200 -17.79 16.93 -17.83
CA ARG A 200 -18.16 17.94 -16.84
C ARG A 200 -17.94 17.36 -15.46
N VAL A 201 -17.09 17.99 -14.66
CA VAL A 201 -16.88 17.64 -13.26
C VAL A 201 -17.79 18.52 -12.42
N VAL A 202 -18.77 17.90 -11.76
CA VAL A 202 -19.75 18.61 -10.92
C VAL A 202 -19.21 18.67 -9.49
N LEU A 203 -19.19 19.87 -8.92
CA LEU A 203 -18.75 20.13 -7.56
C LEU A 203 -19.94 20.13 -6.60
N ALA A 204 -19.66 19.92 -5.31
CA ALA A 204 -20.70 19.80 -4.28
C ALA A 204 -21.56 21.07 -4.09
N ASP A 205 -21.04 22.24 -4.49
CA ASP A 205 -21.75 23.52 -4.49
C ASP A 205 -22.56 23.78 -5.77
N GLY A 206 -22.50 22.85 -6.74
CA GLY A 206 -23.19 22.94 -8.02
C GLY A 206 -22.38 23.63 -9.13
N GLU A 207 -21.17 24.12 -8.86
CA GLU A 207 -20.26 24.57 -9.92
C GLU A 207 -19.87 23.39 -10.81
N VAL A 208 -19.64 23.67 -12.10
CA VAL A 208 -19.31 22.67 -13.11
C VAL A 208 -18.04 23.07 -13.85
N LEU A 209 -17.02 22.23 -13.78
CA LEU A 209 -15.76 22.41 -14.51
C LEU A 209 -15.78 21.61 -15.81
N ALA A 210 -15.48 22.26 -16.93
CA ALA A 210 -15.31 21.60 -18.22
C ALA A 210 -13.92 20.96 -18.32
N ALA A 211 -13.85 19.68 -18.66
CA ALA A 211 -12.64 18.89 -18.73
C ALA A 211 -12.53 18.16 -20.07
N HIS A 212 -11.35 18.19 -20.69
CA HIS A 212 -11.03 17.30 -21.80
C HIS A 212 -10.47 15.98 -21.28
N ASP A 213 -9.65 16.05 -20.22
CA ASP A 213 -9.12 14.90 -19.49
C ASP A 213 -9.41 15.04 -17.99
N VAL A 214 -9.77 13.93 -17.36
CA VAL A 214 -9.99 13.82 -15.91
C VAL A 214 -9.00 12.81 -15.33
N VAL A 215 -8.34 13.17 -14.23
CA VAL A 215 -7.45 12.26 -13.48
C VAL A 215 -8.05 12.01 -12.09
N LEU A 216 -8.51 10.79 -11.85
CA LEU A 216 -9.00 10.33 -10.56
C LEU A 216 -7.82 9.92 -9.66
N ALA A 217 -7.46 10.79 -8.73
CA ALA A 217 -6.39 10.60 -7.75
C ALA A 217 -6.91 10.72 -6.30
N VAL A 218 -8.12 10.20 -6.06
CA VAL A 218 -8.96 10.50 -4.88
C VAL A 218 -8.50 9.89 -3.56
N GLY A 219 -7.48 9.01 -3.59
CA GLY A 219 -6.86 8.48 -2.37
C GLY A 219 -7.85 7.71 -1.48
N HIS A 220 -7.74 7.91 -0.17
CA HIS A 220 -8.64 7.29 0.81
C HIS A 220 -10.01 7.94 0.74
N VAL A 221 -11.04 7.12 0.54
CA VAL A 221 -12.43 7.54 0.42
C VAL A 221 -13.27 6.89 1.51
N PRO A 222 -14.38 7.51 1.94
CA PRO A 222 -15.29 6.86 2.87
C PRO A 222 -15.86 5.58 2.27
N ALA A 223 -16.14 4.60 3.12
CA ALA A 223 -16.69 3.31 2.77
C ALA A 223 -17.94 3.02 3.60
N ARG A 224 -18.89 2.30 3.01
CA ARG A 224 -20.03 1.75 3.74
C ARG A 224 -19.52 0.75 4.77
N LEU A 225 -20.15 0.76 5.94
CA LEU A 225 -19.86 -0.18 7.00
C LEU A 225 -20.30 -1.59 6.59
N THR A 226 -19.62 -2.59 7.11
CA THR A 226 -20.08 -3.98 7.00
C THR A 226 -21.34 -4.18 7.85
N PRO A 227 -22.19 -5.19 7.56
CA PRO A 227 -23.38 -5.45 8.37
C PRO A 227 -23.11 -5.61 9.87
N ALA A 228 -21.97 -6.21 10.24
CA ALA A 228 -21.56 -6.35 11.64
C ALA A 228 -21.17 -5.02 12.30
N GLN A 229 -20.49 -4.13 11.56
CA GLN A 229 -20.13 -2.79 12.05
C GLN A 229 -21.37 -1.90 12.18
N GLU A 230 -22.29 -1.95 11.21
CA GLU A 230 -23.56 -1.25 11.34
C GLU A 230 -24.39 -1.77 12.52
N ALA A 231 -24.43 -3.09 12.72
CA ALA A 231 -25.14 -3.70 13.85
C ALA A 231 -24.55 -3.24 15.19
N ALA A 232 -23.23 -3.17 15.32
CA ALA A 232 -22.57 -2.64 16.52
C ALA A 232 -22.96 -1.18 16.79
N GLY A 233 -22.94 -0.32 15.75
CA GLY A 233 -23.37 1.08 15.88
C GLY A 233 -24.86 1.21 16.23
N ARG A 234 -25.73 0.40 15.63
CA ARG A 234 -27.17 0.39 15.94
C ARG A 234 -27.47 -0.12 17.34
N ALA A 235 -26.76 -1.14 17.82
CA ALA A 235 -26.96 -1.70 19.15
C ALA A 235 -26.64 -0.68 20.25
N ALA A 236 -25.55 0.09 20.07
CA ALA A 236 -25.22 1.18 20.99
C ALA A 236 -26.14 2.40 20.88
N ALA A 237 -26.89 2.55 19.78
CA ALA A 237 -27.78 3.69 19.59
C ALA A 237 -28.93 3.66 20.62
N GLY A 238 -29.04 4.72 21.42
CA GLY A 238 -30.02 4.82 22.50
C GLY A 238 -29.47 4.55 23.90
N PHE A 239 -28.22 4.07 24.00
CA PHE A 239 -27.50 3.92 25.27
C PHE A 239 -26.44 5.01 25.45
N LYS A 240 -25.87 5.09 26.66
CA LYS A 240 -24.68 5.93 26.92
C LYS A 240 -23.39 5.20 26.48
N ALA A 241 -23.42 4.62 25.28
CA ALA A 241 -22.33 3.90 24.67
C ALA A 241 -21.93 4.54 23.34
N SER A 242 -20.65 4.48 23.01
CA SER A 242 -20.04 5.08 21.84
C SER A 242 -19.37 4.02 20.99
N TYR A 243 -19.81 3.91 19.74
CA TYR A 243 -19.16 3.08 18.71
C TYR A 243 -18.43 3.96 17.71
N LEU A 244 -17.12 3.75 17.57
CA LEU A 244 -16.31 4.42 16.56
C LEU A 244 -15.96 3.41 15.44
N PRO A 245 -16.59 3.50 14.25
CA PRO A 245 -16.30 2.64 13.12
C PRO A 245 -14.90 2.88 12.53
N PRO A 246 -14.46 2.15 11.48
CA PRO A 246 -13.18 2.42 10.83
C PRO A 246 -13.10 3.88 10.36
N HIS A 247 -11.97 4.53 10.61
CA HIS A 247 -11.81 5.98 10.49
C HIS A 247 -10.37 6.35 10.13
N VAL A 248 -10.13 7.57 9.61
CA VAL A 248 -8.80 8.17 9.51
C VAL A 248 -8.37 8.63 10.92
N PRO A 249 -7.16 8.33 11.44
CA PRO A 249 -6.85 8.58 12.85
C PRO A 249 -6.83 10.07 13.18
N ALA A 250 -6.54 10.91 12.19
CA ALA A 250 -6.57 12.36 12.32
C ALA A 250 -7.99 12.95 12.42
N ASP A 251 -9.03 12.20 12.04
CA ASP A 251 -10.43 12.66 12.06
C ASP A 251 -11.14 12.37 13.39
N VAL A 252 -10.48 11.68 14.31
CA VAL A 252 -11.07 11.28 15.59
C VAL A 252 -10.85 12.36 16.64
N ASP A 253 -11.92 12.71 17.33
CA ASP A 253 -11.83 13.46 18.58
C ASP A 253 -11.32 12.55 19.71
N HIS A 254 -9.99 12.48 19.83
CA HIS A 254 -9.34 11.67 20.85
C HIS A 254 -9.58 12.19 22.27
N GLU A 255 -10.02 13.45 22.43
CA GLU A 255 -10.31 14.02 23.75
C GLU A 255 -11.59 13.44 24.38
N ALA A 256 -12.51 12.94 23.55
CA ALA A 256 -13.77 12.35 23.98
C ALA A 256 -13.60 11.03 24.77
N PHE A 257 -12.44 10.36 24.66
CA PHE A 257 -12.19 9.13 25.41
C PHE A 257 -12.04 9.39 26.92
N PRO A 258 -12.71 8.60 27.78
CA PRO A 258 -12.73 8.82 29.23
C PRO A 258 -11.44 8.36 29.91
N ALA A 259 -10.91 9.19 30.83
CA ALA A 259 -9.79 8.80 31.68
C ALA A 259 -10.19 7.68 32.66
N GLY A 260 -9.32 6.69 32.85
CA GLY A 260 -9.49 5.58 33.81
C GLY A 260 -10.59 4.57 33.46
N GLU A 261 -11.36 4.77 32.40
CA GLU A 261 -12.38 3.82 31.94
C GLU A 261 -11.84 2.92 30.83
N ASN A 262 -12.43 1.72 30.72
CA ASN A 262 -12.13 0.77 29.64
C ASN A 262 -12.48 1.37 28.27
N VAL A 263 -11.63 1.17 27.28
CA VAL A 263 -11.92 1.40 25.85
C VAL A 263 -11.60 0.11 25.10
N LEU A 264 -12.61 -0.54 24.52
CA LEU A 264 -12.42 -1.74 23.72
C LEU A 264 -11.92 -1.35 22.32
N VAL A 265 -10.84 -1.96 21.86
CA VAL A 265 -10.25 -1.68 20.56
C VAL A 265 -10.16 -2.95 19.72
N ARG A 266 -10.84 -2.96 18.58
CA ARG A 266 -10.76 -4.03 17.60
C ARG A 266 -9.73 -3.68 16.53
N GLY A 267 -8.65 -4.46 16.47
CA GLY A 267 -7.54 -4.26 15.55
C GLY A 267 -6.24 -3.93 16.26
N LEU A 268 -5.15 -4.57 15.84
CA LEU A 268 -3.77 -4.34 16.32
C LEU A 268 -2.81 -4.07 15.15
N GLY A 269 -3.34 -3.48 14.07
CA GLY A 269 -2.55 -3.02 12.92
C GLY A 269 -1.99 -1.61 13.15
N LEU A 270 -1.51 -0.95 12.10
CA LEU A 270 -0.82 0.35 12.22
C LEU A 270 -1.66 1.45 12.88
N ASN A 271 -2.96 1.52 12.63
CA ASN A 271 -3.83 2.54 13.26
C ASN A 271 -3.97 2.37 14.78
N PHE A 272 -3.78 1.15 15.30
CA PHE A 272 -3.79 0.94 16.74
C PHE A 272 -2.65 1.71 17.41
N PHE A 273 -1.48 1.80 16.76
CA PHE A 273 -0.34 2.54 17.30
C PHE A 273 -0.57 4.06 17.31
N ASP A 274 -1.33 4.59 16.34
CA ASP A 274 -1.75 6.00 16.35
C ASP A 274 -2.70 6.26 17.53
N LEU A 275 -3.71 5.42 17.73
CA LEU A 275 -4.64 5.52 18.87
C LEU A 275 -3.90 5.34 20.21
N MET A 276 -2.98 4.38 20.29
CA MET A 276 -2.18 4.09 21.47
C MET A 276 -1.38 5.31 21.91
N ILE A 277 -0.64 5.94 20.99
CA ILE A 277 0.26 7.04 21.35
C ILE A 277 -0.49 8.31 21.73
N VAL A 278 -1.61 8.62 21.06
CA VAL A 278 -2.42 9.80 21.40
C VAL A 278 -3.18 9.63 22.71
N LEU A 279 -3.59 8.41 23.06
CA LEU A 279 -4.25 8.11 24.34
C LEU A 279 -3.29 7.92 25.51
N SER A 280 -1.98 7.93 25.27
CA SER A 280 -0.94 7.81 26.28
C SER A 280 -0.10 9.09 26.39
N GLU A 281 0.90 9.25 25.54
CA GLU A 281 1.74 10.47 25.49
C GLU A 281 0.91 11.71 25.14
N GLY A 282 -0.04 11.59 24.22
CA GLY A 282 -0.97 12.68 23.90
C GLY A 282 -1.85 13.10 25.09
N ARG A 283 -2.01 12.23 26.10
CA ARG A 283 -2.67 12.54 27.38
C ARG A 283 -1.69 13.01 28.46
N GLY A 284 -0.43 13.25 28.12
CA GLY A 284 0.59 13.82 28.99
C GLY A 284 1.34 12.80 29.84
N GLY A 285 1.18 11.50 29.59
CA GLY A 285 2.09 10.51 30.15
C GLY A 285 3.45 10.56 29.46
N GLU A 286 4.46 9.97 30.10
CA GLU A 286 5.86 10.16 29.72
C GLU A 286 6.55 8.81 29.51
N PHE A 287 7.26 8.64 28.39
CA PHE A 287 8.18 7.52 28.18
C PHE A 287 9.59 7.94 28.61
N ARG A 288 10.15 7.24 29.60
CA ARG A 288 11.50 7.48 30.13
C ARG A 288 12.45 6.40 29.68
N ASP A 289 13.65 6.81 29.26
CA ASP A 289 14.74 5.89 28.99
C ASP A 289 15.22 5.22 30.29
N THR A 290 15.27 3.89 30.30
CA THR A 290 15.71 3.08 31.44
C THR A 290 17.21 2.79 31.42
N GLY A 291 17.89 3.05 30.30
CA GLY A 291 19.26 2.61 30.03
C GLY A 291 19.41 1.11 29.78
N LEU A 292 18.32 0.34 29.74
CA LEU A 292 18.33 -1.09 29.46
C LEU A 292 18.28 -1.37 27.94
N PRO A 293 18.65 -2.59 27.50
CA PRO A 293 18.52 -2.99 26.11
C PRO A 293 17.07 -2.92 25.58
N ALA A 294 16.95 -3.00 24.26
CA ALA A 294 15.68 -3.10 23.56
C ALA A 294 14.77 -4.22 24.13
N GLY A 295 13.47 -3.97 24.10
CA GLY A 295 12.41 -4.64 24.84
C GLY A 295 12.12 -3.97 26.18
N ARG A 296 13.15 -3.42 26.84
CA ARG A 296 13.01 -2.75 28.14
C ARG A 296 13.59 -1.34 28.15
N ALA A 297 13.89 -0.78 26.98
CA ALA A 297 14.51 0.52 26.84
C ALA A 297 13.65 1.68 27.39
N LEU A 298 12.33 1.49 27.45
CA LEU A 298 11.39 2.51 27.93
C LEU A 298 10.65 2.08 29.20
N GLU A 299 10.40 3.02 30.10
CA GLU A 299 9.40 2.93 31.17
C GLU A 299 8.32 3.97 30.91
N TYR A 300 7.05 3.62 31.10
CA TYR A 300 5.95 4.56 30.94
C TYR A 300 5.45 5.05 32.29
N VAL A 301 5.34 6.37 32.44
CA VAL A 301 4.79 7.04 33.62
C VAL A 301 3.44 7.65 33.27
N PRO A 302 2.33 7.08 33.76
CA PRO A 302 0.99 7.59 33.47
C PRO A 302 0.76 8.99 34.04
N SER A 303 0.01 9.82 33.31
CA SER A 303 -0.48 11.10 33.80
C SER A 303 -1.75 10.98 34.66
N GLY A 304 -2.45 9.85 34.55
CA GLY A 304 -3.78 9.62 35.14
C GLY A 304 -4.93 10.10 34.26
N ARG A 305 -4.65 10.60 33.05
CA ARG A 305 -5.65 11.02 32.06
C ARG A 305 -5.88 9.97 30.96
N GLU A 306 -5.12 8.89 30.98
CA GLU A 306 -5.23 7.80 30.02
C GLU A 306 -6.50 6.97 30.27
N PRO A 307 -7.19 6.48 29.22
CA PRO A 307 -8.11 5.35 29.35
C PRO A 307 -7.35 4.05 29.60
N LEU A 308 -8.07 3.00 30.00
CA LEU A 308 -7.57 1.63 29.98
C LEU A 308 -7.87 1.03 28.59
N VAL A 309 -6.85 0.89 27.74
CA VAL A 309 -7.00 0.41 26.37
C VAL A 309 -7.00 -1.12 26.35
N ILE A 310 -8.11 -1.74 25.99
CA ILE A 310 -8.22 -3.21 25.87
C ILE A 310 -8.35 -3.57 24.39
N ALA A 311 -7.25 -4.01 23.81
CA ALA A 311 -7.14 -4.18 22.37
C ALA A 311 -7.03 -5.66 21.96
N GLY A 312 -7.63 -6.03 20.84
CA GLY A 312 -7.63 -7.42 20.37
C GLY A 312 -7.62 -7.56 18.86
N SER A 313 -7.01 -8.64 18.37
CA SER A 313 -7.01 -9.01 16.96
C SER A 313 -7.17 -10.52 16.81
N ARG A 314 -7.60 -10.98 15.62
CA ARG A 314 -7.68 -12.42 15.32
C ARG A 314 -6.35 -13.16 15.51
N ARG A 315 -5.21 -12.48 15.34
CA ARG A 315 -3.86 -13.06 15.50
C ARG A 315 -3.45 -13.21 16.96
N GLY A 316 -4.11 -12.47 17.88
CA GLY A 316 -3.73 -12.38 19.29
C GLY A 316 -2.50 -11.52 19.58
N ALA A 317 -1.87 -10.94 18.55
CA ALA A 317 -0.68 -10.10 18.66
C ALA A 317 -0.79 -8.88 17.71
N PRO A 318 -0.06 -7.79 17.97
CA PRO A 318 0.12 -6.69 17.02
C PRO A 318 1.05 -7.08 15.87
N TYR A 319 1.19 -6.19 14.88
CA TYR A 319 2.20 -6.35 13.84
C TYR A 319 3.61 -6.25 14.43
N ARG A 320 4.56 -7.00 13.86
CA ARG A 320 5.95 -7.02 14.32
C ARG A 320 6.69 -5.73 14.00
N ALA A 321 7.63 -5.35 14.86
CA ALA A 321 8.49 -4.20 14.67
C ALA A 321 9.26 -4.28 13.34
N LYS A 322 9.44 -3.13 12.68
CA LYS A 322 10.41 -3.02 11.59
C LYS A 322 11.82 -3.18 12.13
N SER A 323 12.64 -3.94 11.39
CA SER A 323 14.07 -4.09 11.67
C SER A 323 14.78 -2.73 11.62
N ALA A 324 15.73 -2.50 12.54
CA ALA A 324 16.55 -1.30 12.60
C ALA A 324 17.64 -1.34 11.52
N VAL A 325 17.26 -1.10 10.27
CA VAL A 325 18.15 -1.10 9.08
C VAL A 325 18.06 0.21 8.29
N ASP A 326 19.05 0.48 7.46
CA ASP A 326 19.17 1.72 6.65
C ASP A 326 18.66 1.59 5.21
N SER A 327 17.92 0.51 4.94
CA SER A 327 17.38 0.11 3.64
C SER A 327 16.00 -0.53 3.81
N PHE A 328 15.18 -0.55 2.74
CA PHE A 328 13.80 -1.05 2.83
C PHE A 328 13.70 -2.58 2.93
N VAL A 329 14.64 -3.25 2.26
CA VAL A 329 15.01 -4.65 2.44
C VAL A 329 16.42 -4.65 3.01
N PRO A 330 16.72 -5.42 4.08
CA PRO A 330 18.08 -5.50 4.64
C PRO A 330 19.13 -5.77 3.55
N ARG A 331 20.30 -5.15 3.64
CA ARG A 331 21.35 -5.22 2.60
C ARG A 331 21.92 -6.62 2.46
N GLY A 332 22.01 -7.36 3.56
CA GLY A 332 22.41 -8.77 3.57
C GLY A 332 21.43 -9.70 2.85
N VAL A 333 20.21 -9.28 2.55
CA VAL A 333 19.19 -10.12 1.91
C VAL A 333 19.30 -10.09 0.40
N THR A 334 19.50 -11.26 -0.22
CA THR A 334 19.46 -11.44 -1.67
C THR A 334 18.70 -12.71 -2.03
N LEU A 335 17.68 -12.61 -2.88
CA LEU A 335 16.93 -13.79 -3.32
C LEU A 335 17.72 -14.60 -4.35
N ARG A 336 18.14 -15.81 -3.98
CA ARG A 336 18.81 -16.78 -4.86
C ARG A 336 17.80 -17.69 -5.57
N HIS A 337 16.72 -18.05 -4.87
CA HIS A 337 15.78 -19.05 -5.35
C HIS A 337 14.58 -18.41 -6.07
N LEU A 338 13.92 -17.42 -5.44
CA LEU A 338 12.83 -16.64 -6.04
C LEU A 338 13.40 -15.52 -6.92
N VAL A 339 13.81 -15.90 -8.12
CA VAL A 339 14.27 -14.97 -9.15
C VAL A 339 13.15 -14.73 -10.16
N TYR A 340 12.86 -13.46 -10.44
CA TYR A 340 11.78 -13.06 -11.36
C TYR A 340 11.86 -13.81 -12.71
N GLU A 341 13.03 -13.82 -13.37
CA GLU A 341 13.20 -14.46 -14.68
C GLU A 341 12.94 -15.97 -14.66
N ARG A 342 13.22 -16.64 -13.53
CA ARG A 342 12.95 -18.06 -13.36
C ARG A 342 11.44 -18.33 -13.41
N VAL A 343 10.66 -17.52 -12.68
CA VAL A 343 9.19 -17.64 -12.64
C VAL A 343 8.58 -17.20 -13.96
N ALA A 344 9.03 -16.08 -14.53
CA ALA A 344 8.55 -15.58 -15.82
C ALA A 344 8.79 -16.59 -16.94
N ARG A 345 9.95 -17.25 -16.98
CA ARG A 345 10.22 -18.35 -17.92
C ARG A 345 9.27 -19.53 -17.72
N ALA A 346 9.03 -19.93 -16.47
CA ALA A 346 8.09 -21.01 -16.16
C ALA A 346 6.66 -20.68 -16.62
N ALA A 347 6.19 -19.46 -16.39
CA ALA A 347 4.90 -18.98 -16.88
C ALA A 347 4.81 -19.09 -18.42
N ARG A 348 5.82 -18.58 -19.14
CA ARG A 348 5.87 -18.59 -20.61
C ARG A 348 5.90 -20.01 -21.20
N GLN A 349 6.57 -20.95 -20.53
CA GLN A 349 6.71 -22.34 -20.99
C GLN A 349 5.49 -23.23 -20.65
N GLY A 350 4.51 -22.71 -19.92
CA GLY A 350 3.38 -23.51 -19.43
C GLY A 350 3.79 -24.35 -18.23
N ALA A 351 3.92 -23.69 -17.08
CA ALA A 351 4.25 -24.34 -15.83
C ALA A 351 3.31 -25.53 -15.56
N THR A 352 3.84 -26.59 -14.94
CA THR A 352 3.14 -27.86 -14.79
C THR A 352 1.75 -27.69 -14.17
N GLY A 353 0.71 -28.13 -14.89
CA GLY A 353 -0.68 -28.01 -14.44
C GLY A 353 -1.33 -26.64 -14.66
N ARG A 354 -0.71 -25.75 -15.45
CA ARG A 354 -1.28 -24.45 -15.87
C ARG A 354 -1.16 -24.27 -17.38
N THR A 355 -2.07 -23.48 -17.95
CA THR A 355 -1.99 -23.03 -19.34
C THR A 355 -0.80 -22.06 -19.51
N PRO A 356 -0.08 -22.08 -20.65
CA PRO A 356 0.97 -21.10 -20.94
C PRO A 356 0.49 -19.66 -20.70
N GLY A 357 1.35 -18.87 -20.04
CA GLY A 357 1.11 -17.46 -19.73
C GLY A 357 0.99 -17.15 -18.23
N THR A 358 0.77 -18.14 -17.37
CA THR A 358 0.63 -17.91 -15.91
C THR A 358 1.26 -19.02 -15.06
N VAL A 359 1.51 -18.71 -13.78
CA VAL A 359 1.86 -19.67 -12.72
C VAL A 359 0.87 -19.62 -11.56
N ASP A 360 0.86 -20.68 -10.77
CA ASP A 360 0.25 -20.72 -9.43
C ASP A 360 1.25 -20.27 -8.36
N PHE A 361 0.83 -19.36 -7.47
CA PHE A 361 1.67 -18.84 -6.39
C PHE A 361 2.14 -19.92 -5.41
N GLU A 362 1.23 -20.73 -4.87
CA GLU A 362 1.57 -21.77 -3.88
C GLU A 362 2.52 -22.82 -4.48
N ARG A 363 2.35 -23.19 -5.75
CA ARG A 363 3.13 -24.25 -6.39
C ARG A 363 4.46 -23.78 -6.99
N HIS A 364 4.55 -22.53 -7.44
CA HIS A 364 5.70 -22.08 -8.25
C HIS A 364 6.46 -20.89 -7.65
N VAL A 365 5.84 -20.10 -6.78
CA VAL A 365 6.44 -18.87 -6.21
C VAL A 365 6.79 -19.08 -4.75
N TRP A 366 5.82 -19.47 -3.93
CA TRP A 366 5.99 -19.70 -2.50
C TRP A 366 7.15 -20.65 -2.14
N PRO A 367 7.37 -21.77 -2.85
CA PRO A 367 8.43 -22.70 -2.48
C PRO A 367 9.82 -22.12 -2.65
N LEU A 368 9.99 -21.30 -3.69
CA LEU A 368 11.24 -20.60 -3.96
C LEU A 368 11.48 -19.54 -2.86
N LEU A 369 10.44 -18.78 -2.51
CA LEU A 369 10.53 -17.80 -1.42
C LEU A 369 10.85 -18.45 -0.09
N GLN A 370 10.24 -19.60 0.22
CA GLN A 370 10.47 -20.29 1.48
C GLN A 370 11.93 -20.75 1.61
N ARG A 371 12.57 -21.16 0.50
CA ARG A 371 14.00 -21.51 0.48
C ARG A 371 14.87 -20.29 0.79
N ASP A 372 14.61 -19.14 0.16
CA ASP A 372 15.33 -17.89 0.46
C ASP A 372 15.15 -17.49 1.94
N VAL A 373 13.93 -17.59 2.47
CA VAL A 373 13.63 -17.29 3.88
C VAL A 373 14.43 -18.19 4.83
N VAL A 374 14.44 -19.50 4.56
CA VAL A 374 15.15 -20.49 5.38
C VAL A 374 16.67 -20.29 5.29
N GLU A 375 17.20 -20.02 4.10
CA GLU A 375 18.61 -19.74 3.89
C GLU A 375 19.08 -18.55 4.74
N HIS A 376 18.40 -17.40 4.65
CA HIS A 376 18.81 -16.20 5.38
C HIS A 376 18.65 -16.37 6.89
N TYR A 377 17.58 -17.03 7.33
CA TYR A 377 17.39 -17.31 8.75
C TYR A 377 18.56 -18.11 9.32
N TYR A 378 18.93 -19.23 8.69
CA TYR A 378 19.96 -20.11 9.23
C TYR A 378 21.38 -19.57 9.04
N ALA A 379 21.66 -18.85 7.96
CA ALA A 379 22.93 -18.16 7.77
C ALA A 379 23.18 -17.16 8.91
N THR A 380 22.17 -16.36 9.26
CA THR A 380 22.28 -15.42 10.38
C THR A 380 22.24 -16.11 11.74
N LEU A 381 21.48 -17.19 11.90
CA LEU A 381 21.47 -17.97 13.15
C LEU A 381 22.84 -18.59 13.44
N ALA A 382 23.55 -19.06 12.42
CA ALA A 382 24.91 -19.58 12.52
C ALA A 382 25.89 -18.56 13.11
N ASP A 383 25.76 -17.28 12.74
CA ASP A 383 26.57 -16.19 13.28
C ASP A 383 26.08 -15.73 14.66
N GLN A 384 24.76 -15.66 14.84
CA GLN A 384 24.11 -15.16 16.06
C GLN A 384 24.25 -16.12 17.24
N ALA A 385 24.21 -17.44 16.98
CA ALA A 385 24.20 -18.50 17.98
C ALA A 385 25.00 -19.73 17.49
N PRO A 386 26.33 -19.59 17.29
CA PRO A 386 27.19 -20.66 16.77
C PRO A 386 27.20 -21.91 17.67
N GLU A 387 26.90 -21.77 18.96
CA GLU A 387 26.78 -22.87 19.92
C GLU A 387 25.68 -23.88 19.58
N LEU A 388 24.69 -23.48 18.77
CA LEU A 388 23.64 -24.39 18.29
C LEU A 388 24.15 -25.42 17.26
N PHE A 389 25.40 -25.29 16.80
CA PHE A 389 26.01 -26.13 15.77
C PHE A 389 27.27 -26.86 16.31
N PRO A 390 27.13 -28.00 17.00
CA PRO A 390 28.23 -28.66 17.71
C PRO A 390 29.42 -29.09 16.83
N SER A 391 29.18 -29.33 15.54
CA SER A 391 30.21 -29.69 14.55
C SER A 391 30.74 -28.49 13.75
N GLY A 392 30.39 -27.27 14.17
CA GLY A 392 30.61 -26.03 13.41
C GLY A 392 29.45 -25.73 12.46
N ALA A 393 29.21 -24.44 12.22
CA ALA A 393 28.10 -23.99 11.37
C ALA A 393 28.36 -24.18 9.87
N GLU A 394 29.62 -24.11 9.43
CA GLU A 394 29.98 -24.18 8.00
C GLU A 394 29.52 -25.50 7.33
N PRO A 395 29.79 -26.71 7.88
CA PRO A 395 29.26 -27.95 7.29
C PRO A 395 27.72 -27.99 7.23
N PHE A 396 27.05 -27.45 8.26
CA PHE A 396 25.59 -27.39 8.27
C PHE A 396 25.05 -26.48 7.15
N LEU A 397 25.67 -25.30 6.95
CA LEU A 397 25.25 -24.36 5.91
C LEU A 397 25.51 -24.93 4.50
N GLU A 398 26.59 -25.68 4.29
CA GLU A 398 26.87 -26.38 3.04
C GLU A 398 25.80 -27.45 2.73
N ASP A 399 25.49 -28.31 3.72
CA ASP A 399 24.44 -29.34 3.58
C ASP A 399 23.06 -28.72 3.36
N LEU A 400 22.76 -27.62 4.08
CA LEU A 400 21.52 -26.87 3.89
C LEU A 400 21.43 -26.30 2.48
N ALA A 401 22.49 -25.67 1.97
CA ALA A 401 22.53 -25.15 0.62
C ALA A 401 22.25 -26.24 -0.43
N GLN A 402 22.85 -27.43 -0.28
CA GLN A 402 22.58 -28.58 -1.17
C GLN A 402 21.10 -29.01 -1.14
N ILE A 403 20.47 -29.01 0.04
CA ILE A 403 19.03 -29.32 0.18
C ILE A 403 18.19 -28.24 -0.53
N LEU A 404 18.51 -26.96 -0.33
CA LEU A 404 17.74 -25.84 -0.88
C LEU A 404 17.96 -25.65 -2.39
N ASP A 405 19.10 -26.05 -2.94
CA ASP A 405 19.41 -26.00 -4.38
C ASP A 405 18.82 -27.18 -5.17
N ALA A 406 18.33 -28.22 -4.49
CA ALA A 406 17.75 -29.39 -5.14
C ALA A 406 16.59 -29.02 -6.08
N PRO A 407 16.43 -29.70 -7.23
CA PRO A 407 15.31 -29.50 -8.15
C PRO A 407 13.94 -29.54 -7.45
N ASN A 408 12.99 -28.74 -7.94
CA ASN A 408 11.68 -28.56 -7.31
C ASN A 408 10.60 -29.56 -7.80
N ASP A 409 11.00 -30.57 -8.59
CA ASP A 409 10.11 -31.58 -9.19
C ASP A 409 9.63 -32.65 -8.19
N ILE A 410 10.28 -32.73 -7.03
CA ILE A 410 9.97 -33.66 -5.93
C ILE A 410 9.00 -33.11 -4.88
N GLY A 411 8.62 -31.82 -4.94
CA GLY A 411 7.64 -31.18 -4.05
C GLY A 411 8.22 -30.60 -2.74
N ASP A 412 7.53 -29.62 -2.17
CA ASP A 412 8.05 -28.76 -1.08
C ASP A 412 8.25 -29.50 0.26
N GLU A 413 7.42 -30.52 0.51
CA GLU A 413 7.53 -31.34 1.71
C GLU A 413 8.86 -32.09 1.76
N VAL A 414 9.44 -32.44 0.60
CA VAL A 414 10.66 -33.25 0.54
C VAL A 414 11.87 -32.48 1.08
N TRP A 415 12.08 -31.24 0.62
CA TRP A 415 13.20 -30.45 1.13
C TRP A 415 12.95 -30.05 2.59
N THR A 416 11.70 -29.76 2.98
CA THR A 416 11.34 -29.46 4.39
C THR A 416 11.68 -30.62 5.33
N VAL A 417 11.36 -31.87 4.95
CA VAL A 417 11.72 -33.06 5.72
C VAL A 417 13.24 -33.22 5.80
N ARG A 418 13.95 -33.07 4.67
CA ARG A 418 15.42 -33.14 4.66
C ARG A 418 16.07 -32.08 5.55
N THR A 419 15.56 -30.85 5.55
CA THR A 419 16.05 -29.79 6.45
C THR A 419 15.79 -30.14 7.92
N LYS A 420 14.62 -30.72 8.25
CA LYS A 420 14.36 -31.21 9.62
C LYS A 420 15.29 -32.34 10.02
N ASP A 421 15.62 -33.24 9.10
CA ASP A 421 16.56 -34.33 9.34
C ASP A 421 17.97 -33.79 9.60
N LEU A 422 18.40 -32.82 8.79
CA LEU A 422 19.67 -32.11 8.98
C LEU A 422 19.74 -31.39 10.33
N LEU A 423 18.69 -30.67 10.73
CA LEU A 423 18.62 -30.03 12.06
C LEU A 423 18.77 -31.07 13.18
N ARG A 424 18.06 -32.19 13.10
CA ARG A 424 18.17 -33.26 14.13
C ARG A 424 19.58 -33.81 14.27
N SER A 425 20.38 -33.86 13.21
CA SER A 425 21.76 -34.37 13.26
C SER A 425 22.81 -33.31 13.58
N ALA A 426 22.64 -32.08 13.08
CA ALA A 426 23.70 -31.07 13.08
C ALA A 426 23.41 -29.84 13.97
N ALA A 427 22.14 -29.60 14.33
CA ALA A 427 21.72 -28.51 15.20
C ALA A 427 20.46 -28.89 16.02
N PRO A 428 20.55 -29.91 16.91
CA PRO A 428 19.37 -30.53 17.54
C PRO A 428 18.57 -29.59 18.46
N GLU A 429 19.18 -28.50 18.93
CA GLU A 429 18.53 -27.47 19.74
C GLU A 429 17.86 -26.38 18.88
N ALA A 430 18.19 -26.31 17.58
CA ALA A 430 17.54 -25.39 16.65
C ALA A 430 16.23 -25.98 16.12
N ALA A 431 15.15 -25.22 16.26
CA ALA A 431 13.85 -25.58 15.69
C ALA A 431 13.79 -25.25 14.18
N PHE A 432 12.97 -26.00 13.43
CA PHE A 432 12.69 -25.66 12.04
C PHE A 432 11.99 -24.29 11.95
N PHE A 433 12.65 -23.32 11.30
CA PHE A 433 12.06 -21.99 11.10
C PHE A 433 10.84 -22.03 10.17
N ASN A 434 9.66 -21.86 10.77
CA ASN A 434 8.39 -21.77 10.07
C ASN A 434 7.87 -20.34 10.10
N ILE A 435 8.17 -19.57 9.05
CA ILE A 435 7.74 -18.17 8.95
C ILE A 435 6.22 -17.98 9.02
N ARG A 436 5.42 -18.96 8.55
CA ARG A 436 3.95 -18.88 8.63
C ARG A 436 3.46 -18.92 10.08
N ALA A 437 4.17 -19.62 10.97
CA ALA A 437 3.82 -19.69 12.39
C ALA A 437 3.95 -18.32 13.08
N LEU A 438 4.89 -17.47 12.62
CA LEU A 438 5.09 -16.13 13.19
C LEU A 438 3.87 -15.21 13.02
N ALA A 439 2.97 -15.48 12.06
CA ALA A 439 1.77 -14.65 11.85
C ALA A 439 0.72 -14.79 12.95
N LYS A 440 0.76 -15.87 13.72
CA LYS A 440 -0.17 -16.16 14.81
C LYS A 440 0.58 -16.79 15.99
N PRO A 441 1.42 -16.02 16.70
CA PRO A 441 2.33 -16.54 17.72
C PRO A 441 1.61 -17.25 18.89
N PHE A 442 0.33 -16.91 19.14
CA PHE A 442 -0.49 -17.51 20.19
C PHE A 442 -1.52 -18.53 19.67
N SER A 443 -1.45 -18.92 18.40
CA SER A 443 -2.37 -19.92 17.83
C SER A 443 -2.19 -21.26 18.53
N GLY A 444 -3.26 -21.84 19.06
CA GLY A 444 -3.18 -23.12 19.77
C GLY A 444 -2.72 -23.00 21.23
N VAL A 445 -2.40 -21.79 21.70
CA VAL A 445 -1.90 -21.55 23.07
C VAL A 445 -3.03 -21.00 23.93
N GLY A 446 -3.44 -21.77 24.93
CA GLY A 446 -4.45 -21.37 25.91
C GLY A 446 -3.83 -20.87 27.21
N HIS A 447 -4.37 -19.80 27.77
CA HIS A 447 -3.97 -19.27 29.08
C HIS A 447 -5.10 -19.43 30.10
N THR A 448 -4.79 -19.97 31.27
CA THR A 448 -5.78 -20.19 32.35
C THR A 448 -6.09 -18.92 33.14
N THR A 449 -5.28 -17.86 32.98
CA THR A 449 -5.47 -16.57 33.64
C THR A 449 -5.18 -15.40 32.71
N PRO A 450 -5.82 -14.22 32.91
CA PRO A 450 -5.45 -12.97 32.24
C PRO A 450 -3.98 -12.59 32.41
N GLU A 451 -3.43 -12.79 33.61
CA GLU A 451 -2.07 -12.38 33.98
C GLU A 451 -1.04 -13.25 33.25
N GLY A 452 -1.32 -14.54 33.08
CA GLY A 452 -0.47 -15.45 32.31
C GLY A 452 -0.43 -15.07 30.83
N HIS A 453 -1.57 -14.65 30.26
CA HIS A 453 -1.61 -14.15 28.88
C HIS A 453 -0.85 -12.82 28.75
N ALA A 454 -1.05 -11.89 29.69
CA ALA A 454 -0.36 -10.60 29.67
C ALA A 454 1.17 -10.76 29.77
N ALA A 455 1.66 -11.68 30.60
CA ALA A 455 3.08 -12.00 30.70
C ALA A 455 3.64 -12.55 29.37
N ALA A 456 2.91 -13.46 28.72
CA ALA A 456 3.33 -14.03 27.43
C ALA A 456 3.34 -12.99 26.29
N ILE A 457 2.37 -12.06 26.29
CA ILE A 457 2.36 -10.92 25.35
C ILE A 457 3.57 -10.02 25.59
N LEU A 458 3.87 -9.72 26.86
CA LEU A 458 5.00 -8.86 27.20
C LEU A 458 6.32 -9.51 26.77
N GLU A 459 6.55 -10.78 27.10
CA GLU A 459 7.73 -11.52 26.66
C GLU A 459 7.88 -11.51 25.13
N TRP A 460 6.77 -11.71 24.41
CA TRP A 460 6.76 -11.64 22.95
C TRP A 460 7.12 -10.25 22.40
N LEU A 461 6.57 -9.18 22.99
CA LEU A 461 6.88 -7.80 22.60
C LEU A 461 8.34 -7.44 22.88
N GLU A 462 8.87 -7.86 24.04
CA GLU A 462 10.27 -7.62 24.43
C GLU A 462 11.23 -8.35 23.47
N ALA A 463 10.92 -9.61 23.12
CA ALA A 463 11.70 -10.38 22.16
C ALA A 463 11.66 -9.79 20.74
N ASP A 464 10.49 -9.33 20.28
CA ASP A 464 10.32 -8.70 18.97
C ASP A 464 11.10 -7.38 18.88
N ALA A 465 11.03 -6.55 19.93
CA ALA A 465 11.78 -5.30 19.99
C ALA A 465 13.31 -5.54 20.04
N ALA A 466 13.77 -6.50 20.84
CA ALA A 466 15.17 -6.90 20.88
C ALA A 466 15.67 -7.43 19.53
N GLY A 467 14.89 -8.29 18.87
CA GLY A 467 15.20 -8.81 17.54
C GLY A 467 15.27 -7.71 16.49
N ALA A 468 14.31 -6.78 16.50
CA ALA A 468 14.31 -5.65 15.57
C ALA A 468 15.51 -4.72 15.78
N ALA A 469 15.93 -4.49 17.03
CA ALA A 469 17.08 -3.65 17.37
C ALA A 469 18.41 -4.23 16.88
N LEU A 470 18.53 -5.56 16.77
CA LEU A 470 19.72 -6.22 16.20
C LEU A 470 19.87 -5.97 14.69
N GLY A 471 18.84 -5.46 14.01
CA GLY A 471 18.90 -5.14 12.59
C GLY A 471 19.21 -6.37 11.75
N GLU A 472 20.35 -6.34 11.05
CA GLU A 472 20.81 -7.48 10.23
C GLU A 472 21.36 -8.66 11.04
N GLY A 473 21.63 -8.47 12.34
CA GLY A 473 22.12 -9.52 13.23
C GLY A 473 21.03 -10.43 13.83
N SER A 474 19.75 -10.22 13.49
CA SER A 474 18.65 -11.08 13.95
C SER A 474 18.23 -12.07 12.86
N ALA A 475 18.37 -13.37 13.16
CA ALA A 475 17.95 -14.45 12.26
C ALA A 475 16.47 -14.33 11.86
N GLU A 476 15.58 -14.05 12.82
CA GLU A 476 14.15 -13.86 12.54
C GLU A 476 13.92 -12.69 11.57
N HIS A 477 14.57 -11.54 11.80
CA HIS A 477 14.40 -10.36 10.95
C HIS A 477 15.07 -10.52 9.57
N GLN A 478 16.13 -11.31 9.45
CA GLN A 478 16.71 -11.68 8.15
C GLN A 478 15.77 -12.59 7.35
N GLY A 479 15.13 -13.57 8.00
CA GLY A 479 14.07 -14.37 7.39
C GLY A 479 12.86 -13.53 6.96
N ILE A 480 12.42 -12.58 7.80
CA ILE A 480 11.35 -11.61 7.45
C ILE A 480 11.81 -10.67 6.32
N GLY A 481 13.08 -10.28 6.29
CA GLY A 481 13.68 -9.48 5.22
C GLY A 481 13.62 -10.19 3.87
N ALA A 482 13.96 -11.47 3.82
CA ALA A 482 13.82 -12.31 2.63
C ALA A 482 12.35 -12.44 2.19
N LEU A 483 11.42 -12.62 3.14
CA LEU A 483 9.98 -12.61 2.86
C LEU A 483 9.55 -11.27 2.23
N HIS A 484 10.06 -10.15 2.76
CA HIS A 484 9.75 -8.82 2.24
C HIS A 484 10.30 -8.61 0.83
N ALA A 485 11.54 -9.02 0.57
CA ALA A 485 12.12 -9.01 -0.77
C ALA A 485 11.28 -9.85 -1.75
N GLY A 486 10.86 -11.04 -1.34
CA GLY A 486 10.00 -11.91 -2.14
C GLY A 486 8.62 -11.32 -2.40
N ARG A 487 8.08 -10.51 -1.49
CA ARG A 487 6.87 -9.73 -1.71
C ARG A 487 7.04 -8.74 -2.87
N LEU A 488 8.19 -8.07 -3.01
CA LEU A 488 8.43 -7.13 -4.12
C LEU A 488 8.42 -7.86 -5.47
N VAL A 489 9.10 -9.02 -5.55
CA VAL A 489 9.07 -9.89 -6.74
C VAL A 489 7.65 -10.37 -7.04
N THR A 490 6.92 -10.85 -6.03
CA THR A 490 5.54 -11.32 -6.16
C THR A 490 4.61 -10.21 -6.64
N LYS A 491 4.76 -9.00 -6.12
CA LYS A 491 4.00 -7.82 -6.53
C LYS A 491 4.21 -7.50 -8.02
N ARG A 492 5.45 -7.58 -8.50
CA ARG A 492 5.76 -7.42 -9.92
C ARG A 492 5.14 -8.52 -10.78
N LEU A 493 5.31 -9.79 -10.39
CA LEU A 493 4.72 -10.94 -11.11
C LEU A 493 3.19 -10.83 -11.23
N ALA A 494 2.51 -10.41 -10.15
CA ALA A 494 1.06 -10.20 -10.15
C ALA A 494 0.65 -9.01 -11.03
N ALA A 495 1.36 -7.89 -10.97
CA ALA A 495 1.06 -6.69 -11.77
C ALA A 495 1.23 -6.94 -13.28
N GLU A 496 2.15 -7.82 -13.66
CA GLU A 496 2.40 -8.20 -15.06
C GLU A 496 1.53 -9.38 -15.54
N GLY A 497 0.60 -9.86 -14.70
CA GLY A 497 -0.32 -10.96 -15.05
C GLY A 497 0.35 -12.33 -15.16
N LEU A 498 1.54 -12.51 -14.57
CA LEU A 498 2.28 -13.78 -14.61
C LEU A 498 1.79 -14.77 -13.54
N ILE A 499 1.07 -14.31 -12.52
CA ILE A 499 0.37 -15.17 -11.56
C ILE A 499 -1.10 -15.22 -11.98
N ASP A 500 -1.66 -16.42 -12.05
CA ASP A 500 -3.06 -16.66 -12.36
C ASP A 500 -4.01 -15.84 -11.46
N GLU A 501 -5.07 -15.26 -12.03
CA GLU A 501 -5.94 -14.32 -11.30
C GLU A 501 -6.61 -14.95 -10.08
N LEU A 502 -7.02 -16.23 -10.17
CA LEU A 502 -7.60 -16.95 -9.03
C LEU A 502 -6.54 -17.16 -7.94
N SER A 503 -5.31 -17.55 -8.31
CA SER A 503 -4.17 -17.67 -7.40
C SER A 503 -3.82 -16.32 -6.73
N VAL A 504 -3.89 -15.20 -7.46
CA VAL A 504 -3.75 -13.86 -6.88
C VAL A 504 -4.84 -13.60 -5.85
N ALA A 505 -6.09 -13.95 -6.14
CA ALA A 505 -7.22 -13.70 -5.24
C ALA A 505 -7.17 -14.56 -3.97
N THR A 506 -6.89 -15.86 -4.09
CA THR A 506 -7.05 -16.83 -3.00
C THR A 506 -5.76 -17.10 -2.23
N GLN A 507 -4.60 -17.03 -2.89
CA GLN A 507 -3.31 -17.33 -2.28
C GLN A 507 -2.54 -16.04 -1.93
N VAL A 508 -2.28 -15.19 -2.94
CA VAL A 508 -1.52 -13.94 -2.73
C VAL A 508 -2.28 -13.00 -1.80
N ARG A 509 -3.55 -12.69 -2.08
CA ARG A 509 -4.36 -11.80 -1.23
C ARG A 509 -5.01 -12.53 -0.06
N GLY A 510 -5.33 -13.81 -0.22
CA GLY A 510 -6.07 -14.56 0.79
C GLY A 510 -5.25 -14.84 2.05
N TRP A 511 -3.97 -15.22 1.92
CA TRP A 511 -3.13 -15.55 3.08
C TRP A 511 -1.72 -14.94 3.05
N PHE A 512 -1.10 -14.77 1.89
CA PHE A 512 0.28 -14.25 1.81
C PHE A 512 0.35 -12.75 2.15
N GLU A 513 -0.55 -11.93 1.61
CA GLU A 513 -0.63 -10.50 1.91
C GLU A 513 -0.81 -10.25 3.42
N PRO A 514 -1.80 -10.87 4.11
CA PRO A 514 -1.90 -10.76 5.56
C PRO A 514 -0.65 -11.24 6.32
N LEU A 515 0.04 -12.29 5.85
CA LEU A 515 1.29 -12.77 6.44
C LEU A 515 2.38 -11.70 6.35
N VAL A 516 2.69 -11.20 5.15
CA VAL A 516 3.77 -10.24 4.95
C VAL A 516 3.45 -8.89 5.59
N GLU A 517 2.19 -8.44 5.57
CA GLU A 517 1.79 -7.21 6.24
C GLU A 517 2.05 -7.27 7.76
N GLY A 518 1.71 -8.40 8.39
CA GLY A 518 1.88 -8.58 9.83
C GLY A 518 3.33 -8.72 10.28
N LEU A 519 4.22 -9.22 9.40
CA LEU A 519 5.62 -9.48 9.73
C LEU A 519 6.57 -8.38 9.26
N ALA A 520 6.41 -7.87 8.04
CA ALA A 520 7.37 -6.93 7.42
C ALA A 520 6.87 -5.48 7.34
N SER A 521 5.56 -5.24 7.54
CA SER A 521 4.96 -3.90 7.42
C SER A 521 4.44 -3.33 8.74
N GLY A 522 4.89 -3.84 9.89
CA GLY A 522 4.49 -3.33 11.20
C GLY A 522 5.12 -1.99 11.58
N PRO A 523 5.00 -1.55 12.84
CA PRO A 523 5.37 -0.19 13.23
C PRO A 523 6.89 0.00 13.34
N PRO A 524 7.38 1.25 13.49
CA PRO A 524 8.75 1.50 13.94
C PRO A 524 9.05 0.77 15.26
N LEU A 525 10.30 0.34 15.48
CA LEU A 525 10.75 -0.28 16.73
C LEU A 525 10.29 0.48 17.98
N GLU A 526 10.42 1.82 17.96
CA GLU A 526 10.00 2.70 19.05
C GLU A 526 8.54 2.45 19.50
N ARG A 527 7.63 2.18 18.56
CA ARG A 527 6.22 1.96 18.87
C ARG A 527 5.98 0.59 19.52
N THR A 528 6.80 -0.41 19.22
CA THR A 528 6.78 -1.71 19.93
C THR A 528 7.35 -1.57 21.34
N GLU A 529 8.44 -0.82 21.54
CA GLU A 529 8.98 -0.49 22.87
C GLU A 529 7.95 0.23 23.75
N GLN A 530 7.27 1.24 23.18
CA GLN A 530 6.23 1.98 23.86
C GLN A 530 5.04 1.09 24.22
N LEU A 531 4.62 0.19 23.32
CA LEU A 531 3.57 -0.77 23.63
C LEU A 531 3.97 -1.70 24.78
N ALA A 532 5.19 -2.22 24.78
CA ALA A 532 5.70 -3.05 25.88
C ALA A 532 5.70 -2.28 27.22
N ALA A 533 6.12 -1.02 27.21
CA ALA A 533 6.10 -0.15 28.39
C ALA A 533 4.66 0.14 28.88
N LEU A 534 3.71 0.37 27.97
CA LEU A 534 2.30 0.58 28.30
C LEU A 534 1.62 -0.67 28.86
N VAL A 535 1.97 -1.85 28.33
CA VAL A 535 1.51 -3.14 28.88
C VAL A 535 2.06 -3.36 30.29
N ARG A 536 3.35 -3.07 30.52
CA ARG A 536 3.94 -3.11 31.87
C ARG A 536 3.27 -2.16 32.86
N ALA A 537 2.93 -0.95 32.41
CA ALA A 537 2.24 0.05 33.22
C ALA A 537 0.74 -0.25 33.45
N GLY A 538 0.18 -1.27 32.80
CA GLY A 538 -1.23 -1.63 32.91
C GLY A 538 -2.20 -0.69 32.19
N VAL A 539 -1.69 0.21 31.35
CA VAL A 539 -2.50 1.15 30.55
C VAL A 539 -3.08 0.46 29.30
N VAL A 540 -2.34 -0.50 28.75
CA VAL A 540 -2.79 -1.31 27.61
C VAL A 540 -2.88 -2.78 28.03
N ARG A 541 -3.99 -3.44 27.68
CA ARG A 541 -4.17 -4.88 27.80
C ARG A 541 -4.49 -5.48 26.44
N ILE A 542 -3.76 -6.53 26.05
CA ILE A 542 -4.02 -7.27 24.81
C ILE A 542 -4.90 -8.49 25.11
N LEU A 543 -6.02 -8.62 24.39
CA LEU A 543 -6.88 -9.80 24.43
C LEU A 543 -6.21 -10.97 23.70
N GLY A 544 -6.56 -12.20 24.10
CA GLY A 544 -6.11 -13.40 23.40
C GLY A 544 -6.60 -13.47 21.95
N PRO A 545 -6.11 -14.45 21.16
CA PRO A 545 -6.53 -14.66 19.78
C PRO A 545 -8.04 -14.75 19.59
N GLU A 546 -8.49 -14.47 18.36
CA GLU A 546 -9.89 -14.63 17.96
C GLU A 546 -10.92 -14.01 18.92
N PRO A 547 -10.72 -12.76 19.38
CA PRO A 547 -11.64 -12.13 20.31
C PRO A 547 -13.02 -11.94 19.65
N THR A 548 -14.07 -12.24 20.40
CA THR A 548 -15.45 -11.94 20.06
C THR A 548 -15.85 -10.62 20.69
N TYR A 549 -16.69 -9.85 20.00
CA TYR A 549 -17.21 -8.57 20.46
C TYR A 549 -18.72 -8.59 20.33
N THR A 550 -19.41 -8.26 21.41
CA THR A 550 -20.88 -8.21 21.47
C THR A 550 -21.34 -6.93 22.16
N PHE A 551 -22.64 -6.64 22.09
CA PHE A 551 -23.28 -5.59 22.86
C PHE A 551 -24.35 -6.23 23.75
N ASP A 552 -24.36 -5.86 25.02
CA ASP A 552 -25.33 -6.30 26.02
C ASP A 552 -26.40 -5.21 26.17
N ASP A 553 -27.60 -5.46 25.66
CA ASP A 553 -28.73 -4.52 25.69
C ASP A 553 -29.25 -4.28 27.12
N ALA A 554 -29.07 -5.22 28.04
CA ALA A 554 -29.55 -5.07 29.41
C ALA A 554 -28.69 -4.08 30.20
N GLU A 555 -27.37 -4.17 30.01
CA GLU A 555 -26.39 -3.30 30.67
C GLU A 555 -26.04 -2.05 29.86
N GLY A 556 -26.33 -2.05 28.55
CA GLY A 556 -25.99 -0.97 27.62
C GLY A 556 -24.48 -0.84 27.39
N LEU A 557 -23.76 -1.97 27.35
CA LEU A 557 -22.30 -2.02 27.27
C LEU A 557 -21.83 -2.95 26.15
N PHE A 558 -20.71 -2.60 25.53
CA PHE A 558 -19.94 -3.54 24.73
C PHE A 558 -19.22 -4.55 25.63
N SER A 559 -19.00 -5.75 25.11
CA SER A 559 -18.28 -6.83 25.77
C SER A 559 -17.30 -7.48 24.81
N ALA A 560 -16.11 -7.82 25.30
CA ALA A 560 -15.08 -8.52 24.54
C ALA A 560 -14.44 -9.65 25.34
N ALA A 561 -14.25 -10.80 24.70
CA ALA A 561 -13.57 -11.95 25.28
C ALA A 561 -12.83 -12.74 24.20
N SER A 562 -11.76 -13.44 24.59
CA SER A 562 -11.08 -14.40 23.72
C SER A 562 -11.38 -15.81 24.21
N PRO A 563 -11.68 -16.77 23.31
CA PRO A 563 -11.85 -18.17 23.70
C PRO A 563 -10.55 -18.84 24.17
N TRP A 564 -9.40 -18.20 23.95
CA TRP A 564 -8.07 -18.73 24.27
C TRP A 564 -7.57 -18.31 25.65
N VAL A 565 -8.31 -17.48 26.37
CA VAL A 565 -7.95 -17.02 27.72
C VAL A 565 -9.13 -17.25 28.64
N SER A 566 -8.93 -18.04 29.69
CA SER A 566 -9.93 -18.30 30.72
C SER A 566 -10.10 -17.06 31.61
N ALA A 567 -10.83 -16.07 31.08
CA ALA A 567 -11.09 -14.80 31.71
C ALA A 567 -12.56 -14.40 31.52
N PRO A 568 -13.17 -13.68 32.49
CA PRO A 568 -14.46 -13.06 32.25
C PRO A 568 -14.36 -12.04 31.10
N PRO A 569 -15.44 -11.83 30.33
CA PRO A 569 -15.49 -10.77 29.33
C PRO A 569 -15.20 -9.39 29.93
N VAL A 570 -14.49 -8.57 29.19
CA VAL A 570 -14.24 -7.17 29.56
C VAL A 570 -15.32 -6.30 28.94
N THR A 571 -15.95 -5.45 29.74
CA THR A 571 -17.02 -4.56 29.27
C THR A 571 -16.57 -3.10 29.19
N SER A 572 -17.23 -2.34 28.32
CA SER A 572 -16.99 -0.90 28.15
C SER A 572 -18.17 -0.20 27.50
N ARG A 573 -18.30 1.11 27.75
CA ARG A 573 -19.16 2.00 26.97
C ARG A 573 -18.57 2.35 25.60
N TRP A 574 -17.28 2.16 25.40
CA TRP A 574 -16.55 2.54 24.20
C TRP A 574 -16.06 1.31 23.45
N MET A 575 -16.36 1.26 22.15
CA MET A 575 -15.75 0.32 21.22
C MET A 575 -15.26 1.04 19.97
N VAL A 576 -13.98 0.82 19.64
CA VAL A 576 -13.27 1.47 18.55
C VAL A 576 -12.75 0.45 17.55
N GLU A 577 -12.97 0.71 16.27
CA GLU A 577 -12.33 -0.01 15.18
C GLU A 577 -11.00 0.69 14.82
N ALA A 578 -9.87 0.13 15.25
CA ALA A 578 -8.55 0.65 14.88
C ALA A 578 -8.15 0.20 13.46
N MET A 579 -8.94 0.61 12.46
CA MET A 579 -8.82 0.19 11.07
C MET A 579 -9.18 1.35 10.11
N MET A 580 -8.60 1.35 8.91
CA MET A 580 -8.99 2.28 7.84
C MET A 580 -10.35 1.89 7.27
N PRO A 581 -11.15 2.87 6.80
CA PRO A 581 -12.25 2.57 5.89
C PRO A 581 -11.79 1.66 4.75
N ALA A 582 -12.65 0.72 4.37
CA ALA A 582 -12.29 -0.28 3.38
C ALA A 582 -11.98 0.40 2.03
N ASN A 583 -10.77 0.21 1.51
CA ASN A 583 -10.40 0.68 0.18
C ASN A 583 -10.95 -0.25 -0.91
N ARG A 584 -12.28 -0.27 -1.05
CA ARG A 584 -13.02 -1.10 -2.02
C ARG A 584 -14.08 -0.27 -2.73
N VAL A 585 -13.95 -0.11 -4.04
CA VAL A 585 -14.82 0.76 -4.84
C VAL A 585 -16.29 0.31 -4.81
N ALA A 586 -16.54 -1.01 -4.77
CA ALA A 586 -17.90 -1.56 -4.74
C ALA A 586 -18.69 -1.27 -3.45
N VAL A 587 -18.01 -0.87 -2.36
CA VAL A 587 -18.65 -0.51 -1.08
C VAL A 587 -18.35 0.93 -0.71
N THR A 588 -18.02 1.79 -1.69
CA THR A 588 -17.73 3.19 -1.43
C THR A 588 -18.93 3.97 -0.90
N ALA A 589 -18.66 4.95 -0.04
CA ALA A 589 -19.61 5.97 0.39
C ALA A 589 -19.26 7.36 -0.19
N SER A 590 -18.22 7.46 -1.03
CA SER A 590 -17.88 8.70 -1.75
C SER A 590 -18.98 9.05 -2.76
N PRO A 591 -19.52 10.28 -2.76
CA PRO A 591 -20.47 10.72 -3.78
C PRO A 591 -19.93 10.53 -5.21
N LEU A 592 -18.70 10.97 -5.46
CA LEU A 592 -18.04 10.85 -6.76
C LEU A 592 -17.92 9.40 -7.23
N LEU A 593 -17.39 8.51 -6.39
CA LEU A 593 -17.22 7.12 -6.83
C LEU A 593 -18.56 6.38 -6.94
N ARG A 594 -19.58 6.76 -6.17
CA ARG A 594 -20.93 6.24 -6.39
C ARG A 594 -21.47 6.70 -7.74
N ASP A 595 -21.34 7.98 -8.07
CA ASP A 595 -21.76 8.52 -9.36
C ASP A 595 -21.05 7.84 -10.54
N VAL A 596 -19.73 7.67 -10.47
CA VAL A 596 -18.95 6.95 -11.50
C VAL A 596 -19.49 5.53 -11.73
N LEU A 597 -19.91 4.84 -10.68
CA LEU A 597 -20.46 3.48 -10.76
C LEU A 597 -21.92 3.46 -11.22
N GLU A 598 -22.77 4.33 -10.68
CA GLU A 598 -24.21 4.39 -10.93
C GLU A 598 -24.53 4.93 -12.34
N SER A 599 -23.73 5.86 -12.85
CA SER A 599 -23.81 6.37 -14.24
C SER A 599 -23.31 5.37 -15.28
N GLY A 600 -22.55 4.35 -14.85
CA GLY A 600 -21.88 3.40 -15.74
C GLY A 600 -20.59 3.93 -16.38
N LEU A 601 -20.12 5.14 -16.03
CA LEU A 601 -18.85 5.71 -16.51
C LEU A 601 -17.65 4.82 -16.14
N GLY A 602 -17.72 4.16 -14.98
CA GLY A 602 -16.71 3.21 -14.53
C GLY A 602 -17.35 2.00 -13.85
N ARG A 603 -16.60 0.90 -13.81
CA ARG A 603 -17.00 -0.31 -13.05
C ARG A 603 -15.87 -0.83 -12.15
N PRO A 604 -16.17 -1.62 -11.11
CA PRO A 604 -15.14 -2.40 -10.44
C PRO A 604 -14.57 -3.44 -11.40
N ARG A 605 -13.26 -3.73 -11.32
CA ARG A 605 -12.67 -4.85 -12.07
C ARG A 605 -13.41 -6.15 -11.73
N ARG A 606 -13.92 -6.84 -12.74
CA ARG A 606 -14.57 -8.14 -12.55
C ARG A 606 -13.51 -9.21 -12.26
N ARG A 607 -13.83 -10.12 -11.34
CA ARG A 607 -12.97 -11.25 -10.94
C ARG A 607 -13.80 -12.51 -10.82
N THR A 608 -13.16 -13.66 -10.96
CA THR A 608 -13.78 -14.96 -10.73
C THR A 608 -13.37 -15.49 -9.36
N ASN A 609 -14.35 -15.89 -8.53
CA ASN A 609 -14.07 -16.56 -7.26
C ASN A 609 -13.81 -18.07 -7.45
N GLU A 610 -13.58 -18.79 -6.36
CA GLU A 610 -13.32 -20.25 -6.40
C GLU A 610 -14.52 -21.05 -6.96
N ASP A 611 -15.73 -20.54 -6.79
CA ASP A 611 -16.97 -21.16 -7.27
C ASP A 611 -17.26 -20.86 -8.76
N GLY A 612 -16.41 -20.08 -9.42
CA GLY A 612 -16.59 -19.69 -10.83
C GLY A 612 -17.53 -18.49 -11.02
N GLU A 613 -17.99 -17.85 -9.95
CA GLU A 613 -18.87 -16.67 -10.00
C GLU A 613 -18.07 -15.39 -10.24
N THR A 614 -18.68 -14.47 -10.99
CA THR A 614 -18.12 -13.13 -11.19
C THR A 614 -18.44 -12.23 -10.00
N VAL A 615 -17.39 -11.75 -9.33
CA VAL A 615 -17.47 -10.84 -8.18
C VAL A 615 -16.70 -9.54 -8.45
N PRO A 616 -17.10 -8.42 -7.83
CA PRO A 616 -16.36 -7.17 -7.98
C PRO A 616 -15.02 -7.21 -7.25
N GLY A 617 -13.98 -6.73 -7.90
CA GLY A 617 -12.66 -6.47 -7.33
C GLY A 617 -12.63 -5.24 -6.42
N SER A 618 -11.48 -5.00 -5.79
CA SER A 618 -11.29 -3.91 -4.83
C SER A 618 -11.15 -2.52 -5.48
N GLY A 619 -10.61 -2.45 -6.69
CA GLY A 619 -10.42 -1.23 -7.49
C GLY A 619 -11.22 -1.21 -8.79
N LEU A 620 -11.18 -0.06 -9.47
CA LEU A 620 -11.78 0.18 -10.78
C LEU A 620 -11.14 -0.68 -11.86
N ASP A 621 -11.90 -0.96 -12.91
CA ASP A 621 -11.43 -1.60 -14.13
C ASP A 621 -10.77 -0.56 -15.05
N VAL A 622 -9.56 -0.84 -15.53
CA VAL A 622 -8.77 0.08 -16.35
C VAL A 622 -8.01 -0.65 -17.45
N VAL A 623 -7.60 0.08 -18.48
CA VAL A 623 -6.75 -0.42 -19.57
C VAL A 623 -5.56 0.50 -19.86
N GLY A 624 -4.48 -0.08 -20.38
CA GLY A 624 -3.28 0.65 -20.78
C GLY A 624 -2.38 1.04 -19.60
N ALA A 625 -1.19 1.55 -19.92
CA ALA A 625 -0.24 2.05 -18.92
C ALA A 625 -0.70 3.38 -18.29
N ASP A 626 -1.62 4.08 -18.96
CA ASP A 626 -2.24 5.33 -18.54
C ASP A 626 -3.56 5.12 -17.79
N HIS A 627 -3.90 3.87 -17.47
CA HIS A 627 -5.02 3.47 -16.61
C HIS A 627 -6.35 4.13 -16.98
N ARG A 628 -6.73 4.07 -18.26
CA ARG A 628 -8.00 4.59 -18.76
C ARG A 628 -9.16 3.76 -18.21
N LEU A 629 -10.15 4.44 -17.64
CA LEU A 629 -11.30 3.84 -16.98
C LEU A 629 -12.16 3.03 -17.95
N VAL A 630 -12.63 1.86 -17.51
CA VAL A 630 -13.57 1.02 -18.25
C VAL A 630 -14.95 1.15 -17.63
N GLY A 631 -15.95 1.47 -18.46
CA GLY A 631 -17.35 1.59 -18.08
C GLY A 631 -18.06 0.25 -17.91
N GLU A 632 -19.31 0.30 -17.43
CA GLU A 632 -20.10 -0.91 -17.18
C GLU A 632 -20.36 -1.71 -18.47
N ASP A 633 -20.58 -1.02 -19.59
CA ASP A 633 -20.76 -1.58 -20.93
C ASP A 633 -19.46 -2.11 -21.58
N GLY A 634 -18.32 -1.91 -20.93
CA GLY A 634 -17.00 -2.30 -21.43
C GLY A 634 -16.36 -1.25 -22.35
N HIS A 635 -16.98 -0.10 -22.58
CA HIS A 635 -16.37 1.00 -23.30
C HIS A 635 -15.25 1.63 -22.47
N VAL A 636 -14.19 2.07 -23.15
CA VAL A 636 -13.05 2.73 -22.51
C VAL A 636 -13.30 4.23 -22.52
N ALA A 637 -13.34 4.85 -21.35
CA ALA A 637 -13.37 6.30 -21.22
C ALA A 637 -11.99 6.86 -21.54
N ASP A 638 -11.77 7.21 -22.81
CA ASP A 638 -10.43 7.51 -23.34
C ASP A 638 -9.68 8.61 -22.58
N ASN A 639 -10.39 9.56 -21.97
CA ASN A 639 -9.78 10.68 -21.25
C ASN A 639 -10.12 10.69 -19.74
N VAL A 640 -10.48 9.55 -19.16
CA VAL A 640 -10.60 9.41 -17.69
C VAL A 640 -9.56 8.44 -17.20
N HIS A 641 -8.59 8.95 -16.45
CA HIS A 641 -7.43 8.19 -15.95
C HIS A 641 -7.58 7.93 -14.45
N VAL A 642 -7.16 6.76 -13.98
CA VAL A 642 -7.22 6.38 -12.56
C VAL A 642 -5.81 6.22 -11.99
N LEU A 643 -5.55 6.80 -10.83
CA LEU A 643 -4.27 6.68 -10.12
C LEU A 643 -4.48 6.29 -8.65
N GLY A 644 -3.48 5.59 -8.09
CA GLY A 644 -3.40 5.35 -6.66
C GLY A 644 -4.33 4.24 -6.15
N LEU A 645 -5.09 4.53 -5.08
CA LEU A 645 -5.79 3.51 -4.31
C LEU A 645 -6.89 2.78 -5.08
N GLN A 646 -7.51 3.46 -6.04
CA GLN A 646 -8.57 2.91 -6.88
C GLN A 646 -8.04 1.93 -7.94
N LEU A 647 -6.72 1.80 -8.09
CA LEU A 647 -6.08 0.74 -8.89
C LEU A 647 -5.86 -0.57 -8.11
N SER A 648 -6.38 -0.71 -6.88
CA SER A 648 -6.13 -1.89 -6.04
C SER A 648 -6.57 -3.23 -6.64
N SER A 649 -7.36 -3.23 -7.72
CA SER A 649 -7.69 -4.44 -8.50
C SER A 649 -6.57 -4.89 -9.44
N ILE A 650 -5.75 -3.97 -9.91
CA ILE A 650 -4.68 -4.22 -10.90
C ILE A 650 -3.31 -4.22 -10.22
N GLN A 651 -3.13 -3.39 -9.20
CA GLN A 651 -1.88 -3.26 -8.45
C GLN A 651 -2.08 -3.68 -6.99
N TRP A 652 -1.15 -4.51 -6.49
CA TRP A 652 -1.10 -4.87 -5.07
C TRP A 652 -0.32 -3.82 -4.26
N GLY A 653 -0.85 -3.39 -3.10
CA GLY A 653 -0.16 -2.49 -2.19
C GLY A 653 -0.01 -1.05 -2.71
N THR A 654 -1.10 -0.45 -3.20
CA THR A 654 -1.16 0.92 -3.75
C THR A 654 -1.10 2.04 -2.69
N ALA A 655 -1.25 1.68 -1.41
CA ALA A 655 -1.26 2.62 -0.28
C ALA A 655 0.14 3.08 0.18
N ILE A 656 1.20 2.42 -0.28
CA ILE A 656 2.58 2.73 0.12
C ILE A 656 3.09 3.89 -0.75
N ALA A 657 3.85 4.83 -0.16
CA ALA A 657 4.53 5.89 -0.89
C ALA A 657 5.47 5.31 -1.97
N ALA A 658 5.79 6.11 -2.99
CA ALA A 658 6.83 5.68 -3.93
C ALA A 658 8.19 5.65 -3.21
N GLU A 659 9.00 4.65 -3.54
CA GLU A 659 10.37 4.52 -3.04
C GLU A 659 11.30 5.49 -3.77
N ALA A 660 12.00 6.34 -3.02
CA ALA A 660 13.00 7.25 -3.53
C ALA A 660 14.15 6.46 -4.19
N GLY A 661 14.50 6.84 -5.42
CA GLY A 661 15.59 6.23 -6.19
C GLY A 661 15.25 4.89 -6.86
N ALA A 662 14.08 4.30 -6.60
CA ALA A 662 13.64 3.06 -7.27
C ALA A 662 13.14 3.31 -8.71
N GLY A 663 13.09 2.27 -9.54
CA GLY A 663 12.61 2.38 -10.93
C GLY A 663 11.07 2.46 -11.05
N SER A 664 10.60 2.99 -12.19
CA SER A 664 9.17 3.10 -12.56
C SER A 664 8.42 1.77 -12.63
N ASP A 665 9.13 0.66 -12.76
CA ASP A 665 8.53 -0.66 -12.88
C ASP A 665 8.58 -1.43 -11.55
N ASP A 666 9.08 -0.80 -10.48
CA ASP A 666 9.30 -1.40 -9.17
C ASP A 666 8.80 -0.51 -8.01
N GLY A 667 9.66 -0.14 -7.05
CA GLY A 667 9.30 0.63 -5.86
C GLY A 667 8.72 2.03 -6.14
N ALA A 668 8.97 2.60 -7.33
CA ALA A 668 8.45 3.90 -7.75
C ALA A 668 7.31 3.81 -8.78
N ARG A 669 6.62 2.66 -8.89
CA ARG A 669 5.57 2.43 -9.91
C ARG A 669 4.50 3.50 -10.00
N THR A 670 4.06 4.05 -8.88
CA THR A 670 3.03 5.09 -8.89
C THR A 670 3.49 6.39 -9.56
N LEU A 671 4.81 6.65 -9.60
CA LEU A 671 5.38 7.76 -10.38
C LEU A 671 5.41 7.43 -11.88
N GLY A 672 5.69 6.16 -12.23
CA GLY A 672 5.57 5.66 -13.60
C GLY A 672 4.14 5.77 -14.14
N ASP A 673 3.15 5.42 -13.32
CA ASP A 673 1.72 5.56 -13.67
C ASP A 673 1.35 7.03 -13.93
N ALA A 674 1.79 7.94 -13.05
CA ALA A 674 1.58 9.38 -13.21
C ALA A 674 2.28 9.92 -14.47
N ASP A 675 3.47 9.42 -14.78
CA ASP A 675 4.25 9.81 -15.97
C ASP A 675 3.58 9.34 -17.27
N ALA A 676 3.02 8.12 -17.29
CA ALA A 676 2.27 7.59 -18.42
C ALA A 676 0.99 8.40 -18.70
N VAL A 677 0.24 8.76 -17.64
CA VAL A 677 -0.92 9.65 -17.76
C VAL A 677 -0.53 11.02 -18.29
N ALA A 678 0.51 11.63 -17.73
CA ALA A 678 1.02 12.93 -18.18
C ALA A 678 1.46 12.90 -19.65
N ALA A 679 2.15 11.84 -20.09
CA ALA A 679 2.55 11.65 -21.47
C ALA A 679 1.34 11.60 -22.42
N THR A 680 0.33 10.79 -22.09
CA THR A 680 -0.92 10.72 -22.89
C THR A 680 -1.59 12.08 -23.01
N ILE A 681 -1.74 12.81 -21.90
CA ILE A 681 -2.39 14.13 -21.90
C ILE A 681 -1.63 15.13 -22.77
N LEU A 682 -0.30 15.18 -22.68
CA LEU A 682 0.52 16.12 -23.46
C LEU A 682 0.53 15.81 -24.95
N LEU A 683 0.53 14.53 -25.33
CA LEU A 683 0.37 14.12 -26.73
C LEU A 683 -0.93 14.66 -27.32
N ARG A 684 -2.02 14.56 -26.54
CA ARG A 684 -3.32 15.07 -26.95
C ARG A 684 -3.43 16.61 -26.85
N ALA A 685 -2.57 17.25 -26.06
CA ALA A 685 -2.37 18.70 -26.07
C ALA A 685 -1.55 19.19 -27.28
N GLY A 686 -1.06 18.28 -28.14
CA GLY A 686 -0.32 18.60 -29.35
C GLY A 686 1.20 18.71 -29.14
N VAL A 687 1.73 18.25 -28.00
CA VAL A 687 3.19 18.15 -27.80
C VAL A 687 3.72 16.98 -28.65
N PRO A 688 4.73 17.20 -29.52
CA PRO A 688 5.28 16.16 -30.38
C PRO A 688 5.77 14.90 -29.64
N LEU A 689 5.45 13.72 -30.18
CA LEU A 689 5.89 12.41 -29.67
C LEU A 689 7.38 12.34 -29.32
N ARG A 690 8.26 12.96 -30.12
CA ARG A 690 9.71 12.95 -29.85
C ARG A 690 10.10 13.69 -28.57
N GLN A 691 9.32 14.70 -28.18
CA GLN A 691 9.52 15.48 -26.95
C GLN A 691 8.87 14.77 -25.76
N VAL A 692 7.71 14.14 -25.99
CA VAL A 692 7.02 13.31 -24.99
C VAL A 692 7.68 11.92 -24.81
N ALA A 693 8.62 11.49 -25.66
CA ALA A 693 9.33 10.21 -25.51
C ALA A 693 10.64 10.32 -24.72
N LEU A 694 11.03 11.52 -24.28
CA LEU A 694 12.08 11.71 -23.27
C LEU A 694 11.53 11.06 -21.99
N GLY A 695 11.93 9.82 -21.73
CA GLY A 695 11.31 8.93 -20.74
C GLY A 695 11.50 9.39 -19.29
N TRP A 696 11.51 8.45 -18.36
CA TRP A 696 11.85 8.63 -16.94
C TRP A 696 13.22 9.31 -16.66
N VAL A 697 13.94 9.68 -17.73
CA VAL A 697 15.18 10.42 -17.75
C VAL A 697 14.88 11.89 -17.48
N LEU A 698 15.13 12.29 -16.25
CA LEU A 698 15.26 13.69 -15.87
C LEU A 698 16.31 14.36 -16.79
N PRO A 699 16.11 15.63 -17.19
CA PRO A 699 17.06 16.36 -18.01
C PRO A 699 18.46 16.46 -17.39
#